data_AF-A0A1X0NTC2-F1
#
_entry.id   AF-A0A1X0NTC2-F1
#
_cell.length_a   1.000
_cell.length_b   1.000
_cell.length_c   1.000
_cell.angle_alpha   90.00
_cell.angle_beta   90.00
_cell.angle_gamma   90.00
#
_symmetry.space_group_name_H-M   'P 1'
#
loop_
_entity.id
_entity.type
_entity.pdbx_description
1 polymer ?
#
loop_
_entity_poly.entity_id
_entity_poly.type
_entity_poly.pdbx_seq_one_letter_code
_entity_poly.pdbx_strand_id
1 'polypeptide(L)'
;MNSEEKTRGCLTKAQTLKDSGNYKEAVTVLQSLSEHGVHWGPVYTAALDLLAELCFSQEQGVTVDRFFPAFRWNRNKLRGSQHLEEGTRRIIDITLKHLRASGERARRNAKMMEEDPKEEELILAALSGISPAQRARERYLIPAENMTQMVGCELLNFNVIGHSKKLLPFYLDTALQLIEYCHEHNLKRAVGRIAEAFVRFFKRFLQSPINLPSKTDNQYLITLSKELEADREDFYKEKATTEKAVGVFCRLLQILTAMNSWQSAWSALQCFTKVMQEISQRPDHSRECQIEAHMAMASLFWKCSHYAFHAHCLGVAAFLTEEGRMPIASRAVLATLCAPNINRERKSFARGSDSILEKNARIAQLFGLQAAPGRTSLWKRLQRMQVLQTASPEVQAFDELLRNEVLDEEMAKKAIGYLSNILQKEPSLEIYREPLRKVIIQRYLESMSAKTTRLEADSLQIGETNPSEENYINEIEPFILNESGIAVEIDHKTNSLSFSNTTKMKVLHAFNLLAEKVDLQPAAPRRKLDIRPEHLQRAHDRSSIIHRLQYLCEETAEERRQNAKDKEEAERENARLERVQNEERKREAARLAQEARGLAEYQEFVNQERRKVVLRRLKEKYKSFTVPDTITQKNSTDFVQELTMLLTEHLKKTTREKMADVTKMNYFERACRELEIPKRERIEREEAEQHKAERAAARENFLIQHRKEFEKRQQDNEVLKKFLKEAAVFAEQIQMKEKTSKRDEQQMLLQKEKERLQGL
;
A
#
# COMPACT_ATOMS: atom_id res chain seq x y z
N MET A 1 -13.32 68.40 53.60
CA MET A 1 -14.08 67.18 53.92
C MET A 1 -13.15 66.00 53.84
N ASN A 2 -13.02 65.28 54.95
CA ASN A 2 -12.19 64.10 55.07
C ASN A 2 -12.67 63.03 54.07
N SER A 3 -11.78 62.18 53.54
CA SER A 3 -12.14 61.17 52.53
C SER A 3 -13.26 60.24 53.02
N GLU A 4 -13.29 59.99 54.33
CA GLU A 4 -14.25 59.10 54.99
C GLU A 4 -15.63 59.74 55.19
N GLU A 5 -15.69 61.05 55.45
CA GLU A 5 -16.96 61.81 55.54
C GLU A 5 -17.70 61.82 54.21
N LYS A 6 -16.96 61.93 53.09
CA LYS A 6 -17.54 61.84 51.75
C LYS A 6 -18.13 60.46 51.47
N THR A 7 -17.43 59.39 51.83
CA THR A 7 -17.93 58.01 51.68
C THR A 7 -19.18 57.79 52.51
N ARG A 8 -19.17 58.26 53.76
CA ARG A 8 -20.32 58.15 54.67
C ARG A 8 -21.52 58.93 54.15
N GLY A 9 -21.32 60.15 53.64
CA GLY A 9 -22.37 60.96 53.02
C GLY A 9 -22.97 60.35 51.75
N CYS A 10 -22.14 59.72 50.91
CA CYS A 10 -22.64 59.00 49.73
C CYS A 10 -23.39 57.72 50.13
N LEU A 11 -22.92 56.99 51.14
CA LEU A 11 -23.58 55.80 51.66
C LEU A 11 -24.97 56.13 52.22
N THR A 12 -25.08 57.16 53.06
CA THR A 12 -26.38 57.57 53.62
C THR A 12 -27.32 58.07 52.52
N LYS A 13 -26.81 58.84 51.56
CA LYS A 13 -27.61 59.29 50.40
C LYS A 13 -28.08 58.12 49.53
N ALA A 14 -27.25 57.09 49.34
CA ALA A 14 -27.65 55.90 48.58
C ALA A 14 -28.70 55.07 49.32
N GLN A 15 -28.61 54.98 50.66
CA GLN A 15 -29.63 54.32 51.49
C GLN A 15 -30.97 55.04 51.41
N THR A 16 -30.99 56.37 51.52
CA THR A 16 -32.25 57.12 51.40
C THR A 16 -32.86 57.03 50.00
N LEU A 17 -32.03 56.98 48.95
CA LEU A 17 -32.48 56.76 47.57
C LEU A 17 -32.98 55.33 47.33
N LYS A 18 -32.42 54.33 48.02
CA LYS A 18 -32.93 52.96 48.02
C LYS A 18 -34.30 52.91 48.67
N ASP A 19 -34.47 53.56 49.82
CA ASP A 19 -35.74 53.59 50.57
C ASP A 19 -36.84 54.33 49.80
N SER A 20 -36.48 55.33 48.97
CA SER A 20 -37.42 56.03 48.08
C SER A 20 -37.68 55.31 46.75
N GLY A 21 -37.06 54.14 46.51
CA GLY A 21 -37.24 53.33 45.31
C GLY A 21 -36.49 53.83 44.07
N ASN A 22 -35.56 54.78 44.20
CA ASN A 22 -34.74 55.34 43.12
C ASN A 22 -33.40 54.61 42.96
N TYR A 23 -33.44 53.34 42.59
CA TYR A 23 -32.24 52.47 42.57
C TYR A 23 -31.16 52.92 41.58
N LYS A 24 -31.52 53.46 40.41
CA LYS A 24 -30.55 53.92 39.41
C LYS A 24 -29.68 55.07 39.94
N GLU A 25 -30.30 56.03 40.63
CA GLU A 25 -29.60 57.16 41.23
C GLU A 25 -28.74 56.72 42.40
N ALA A 26 -29.25 55.81 43.25
CA ALA A 26 -28.48 55.21 44.34
C ALA A 26 -27.19 54.54 43.83
N VAL A 27 -27.28 53.76 42.74
CA VAL A 27 -26.11 53.14 42.09
C VAL A 27 -25.14 54.19 41.56
N THR A 28 -25.62 55.26 40.90
CA THR A 28 -24.72 56.31 40.39
C THR A 28 -23.96 57.05 41.50
N VAL A 29 -24.62 57.30 42.65
CA VAL A 29 -24.01 57.92 43.83
C VAL A 29 -22.94 57.02 44.44
N LEU A 30 -23.15 55.70 44.45
CA LEU A 30 -22.15 54.75 44.93
C LEU A 30 -21.01 54.54 43.92
N GLN A 31 -21.30 54.54 42.63
CA GLN A 31 -20.28 54.45 41.58
C GLN A 31 -19.35 55.67 41.56
N SER A 32 -19.86 56.88 41.86
CA SER A 32 -19.01 58.06 41.94
C SER A 32 -17.90 57.90 42.99
N LEU A 33 -18.08 57.07 44.03
CA LEU A 33 -17.01 56.76 44.99
C LEU A 33 -15.79 56.09 44.35
N SER A 34 -15.98 55.31 43.29
CA SER A 34 -14.88 54.74 42.51
C SER A 34 -14.17 55.80 41.65
N GLU A 35 -14.83 56.87 41.26
CA GLU A 35 -14.20 57.94 40.45
C GLU A 35 -13.40 58.93 41.32
N HIS A 36 -13.85 59.18 42.55
CA HIS A 36 -13.35 60.29 43.39
C HIS A 36 -12.14 59.97 44.29
N GLY A 37 -11.45 58.83 44.08
CA GLY A 37 -10.18 58.53 44.75
C GLY A 37 -10.26 58.36 46.27
N VAL A 38 -11.27 57.64 46.74
CA VAL A 38 -11.56 57.40 48.17
C VAL A 38 -10.56 56.42 48.81
N HIS A 39 -10.28 56.56 50.10
CA HIS A 39 -9.43 55.60 50.85
C HIS A 39 -10.16 54.28 51.14
N TRP A 40 -9.41 53.18 51.13
CA TRP A 40 -9.92 51.88 51.54
C TRP A 40 -10.21 51.84 53.04
N GLY A 41 -11.39 51.39 53.43
CA GLY A 41 -11.82 51.33 54.82
C GLY A 41 -13.20 50.69 55.01
N PRO A 42 -13.68 50.53 56.26
CA PRO A 42 -14.93 49.82 56.57
C PRO A 42 -16.17 50.51 55.98
N VAL A 43 -16.17 51.83 55.88
CA VAL A 43 -17.28 52.59 55.27
C VAL A 43 -17.35 52.34 53.76
N TYR A 44 -16.20 52.21 53.10
CA TYR A 44 -16.14 51.90 51.68
C TYR A 44 -16.57 50.45 51.40
N THR A 45 -16.19 49.50 52.25
CA THR A 45 -16.66 48.11 52.09
C THR A 45 -18.15 47.98 52.32
N ALA A 46 -18.75 48.76 53.23
CA ALA A 46 -20.21 48.85 53.38
C ALA A 46 -20.88 49.46 52.15
N ALA A 47 -20.28 50.50 51.56
CA ALA A 47 -20.76 51.08 50.30
C ALA A 47 -20.68 50.10 49.11
N LEU A 48 -19.63 49.26 49.06
CA LEU A 48 -19.51 48.19 48.08
C LEU A 48 -20.55 47.08 48.29
N ASP A 49 -20.83 46.68 49.54
CA ASP A 49 -21.86 45.66 49.84
C ASP A 49 -23.25 46.15 49.42
N LEU A 50 -23.56 47.43 49.68
CA LEU A 50 -24.81 48.06 49.22
C LEU A 50 -24.88 48.17 47.70
N LEU A 51 -23.78 48.58 47.05
CA LEU A 51 -23.71 48.66 45.59
C LEU A 51 -23.93 47.28 44.95
N ALA A 52 -23.31 46.24 45.51
CA ALA A 52 -23.50 44.87 45.06
C ALA A 52 -24.96 44.41 45.28
N GLU A 53 -25.55 44.67 46.45
CA GLU A 53 -26.97 44.35 46.71
C GLU A 53 -27.90 44.94 45.63
N LEU A 54 -27.71 46.21 45.28
CA LEU A 54 -28.51 46.92 44.28
C LEU A 54 -28.28 46.40 42.86
N CYS A 55 -27.04 46.07 42.49
CA CYS A 55 -26.71 45.58 41.15
C CYS A 55 -27.15 44.13 40.91
N PHE A 56 -27.19 43.30 41.96
CA PHE A 56 -27.56 41.88 41.89
C PHE A 56 -29.08 41.64 42.07
N SER A 57 -29.85 42.61 42.55
CA SER A 57 -31.31 42.52 42.63
C SER A 57 -32.00 42.66 41.26
N GLN A 58 -31.35 43.29 40.28
CA GLN A 58 -31.88 43.60 38.94
C GLN A 58 -33.20 44.39 38.92
N GLU A 59 -33.50 45.10 40.01
CA GLU A 59 -34.72 45.88 40.13
C GLU A 59 -34.67 47.15 39.25
N GLN A 60 -35.80 47.49 38.62
CA GLN A 60 -35.97 48.69 37.77
C GLN A 60 -34.94 48.87 36.64
N GLY A 61 -34.38 47.79 36.10
CA GLY A 61 -33.45 47.82 34.97
C GLY A 61 -32.02 48.24 35.33
N VAL A 62 -31.64 48.09 36.60
CA VAL A 62 -30.22 48.12 37.02
C VAL A 62 -29.58 46.77 36.67
N THR A 63 -28.47 46.82 35.94
CA THR A 63 -27.74 45.63 35.47
C THR A 63 -26.46 45.40 36.27
N VAL A 64 -26.02 44.14 36.37
CA VAL A 64 -24.86 43.75 37.22
C VAL A 64 -23.53 44.34 36.74
N ASP A 65 -23.42 44.67 35.45
CA ASP A 65 -22.25 45.30 34.83
C ASP A 65 -21.90 46.66 35.47
N ARG A 66 -22.88 47.35 36.04
CA ARG A 66 -22.67 48.58 36.82
C ARG A 66 -21.80 48.35 38.06
N PHE A 67 -21.66 47.12 38.53
CA PHE A 67 -20.74 46.80 39.62
C PHE A 67 -19.28 46.67 39.15
N PHE A 68 -19.02 46.31 37.89
CA PHE A 68 -17.69 45.96 37.39
C PHE A 68 -16.63 47.08 37.47
N PRO A 69 -16.96 48.38 37.34
CA PRO A 69 -16.00 49.46 37.62
C PRO A 69 -15.35 49.36 39.01
N ALA A 70 -16.06 48.83 40.01
CA ALA A 70 -15.51 48.65 41.36
C ALA A 70 -14.33 47.67 41.39
N PHE A 71 -14.35 46.63 40.54
CA PHE A 71 -13.23 45.69 40.41
C PHE A 71 -11.97 46.38 39.89
N ARG A 72 -12.11 47.13 38.80
CA ARG A 72 -10.99 47.86 38.18
C ARG A 72 -10.43 48.92 39.11
N TRP A 73 -11.30 49.60 39.85
CA TRP A 73 -10.91 50.56 40.86
C TRP A 73 -10.08 49.91 41.98
N ASN A 74 -10.58 48.81 42.56
CA ASN A 74 -9.92 48.09 43.64
C ASN A 74 -8.51 47.68 43.22
N ARG A 75 -8.37 47.08 42.03
CA ARG A 75 -7.08 46.69 41.47
C ARG A 75 -6.15 47.89 41.28
N ASN A 76 -6.59 48.92 40.57
CA ASN A 76 -5.71 50.02 40.16
C ASN A 76 -5.29 50.92 41.33
N LYS A 77 -6.20 51.18 42.28
CA LYS A 77 -5.90 52.05 43.43
C LYS A 77 -5.15 51.34 44.55
N LEU A 78 -5.41 50.05 44.76
CA LEU A 78 -4.69 49.28 45.79
C LEU A 78 -3.39 48.67 45.27
N ARG A 79 -3.04 48.83 43.99
CA ARG A 79 -1.77 48.32 43.44
C ARG A 79 -0.58 48.88 44.24
N GLY A 80 0.22 47.98 44.82
CA GLY A 80 1.36 48.35 45.67
C GLY A 80 1.00 48.76 47.11
N SER A 81 -0.28 48.78 47.48
CA SER A 81 -0.76 49.00 48.85
C SER A 81 -0.78 47.70 49.66
N GLN A 82 -0.63 47.81 50.99
CA GLN A 82 -0.82 46.70 51.92
C GLN A 82 -2.26 46.15 51.92
N HIS A 83 -3.23 46.94 51.46
CA HIS A 83 -4.65 46.54 51.45
C HIS A 83 -5.09 45.82 50.17
N LEU A 84 -4.20 45.57 49.20
CA LEU A 84 -4.57 44.93 47.93
C LEU A 84 -5.15 43.53 48.12
N GLU A 85 -4.52 42.71 48.95
CA GLU A 85 -4.94 41.32 49.20
C GLU A 85 -6.30 41.30 49.90
N GLU A 86 -6.43 42.07 50.99
CA GLU A 86 -7.69 42.15 51.74
C GLU A 86 -8.81 42.78 50.91
N GLY A 87 -8.50 43.80 50.11
CA GLY A 87 -9.47 44.44 49.23
C GLY A 87 -9.95 43.52 48.12
N THR A 88 -9.06 42.72 47.54
CA THR A 88 -9.40 41.74 46.51
C THR A 88 -10.22 40.59 47.10
N ARG A 89 -9.84 40.08 48.29
CA ARG A 89 -10.61 39.06 49.00
C ARG A 89 -12.02 39.55 49.30
N ARG A 90 -12.14 40.75 49.89
CA ARG A 90 -13.43 41.30 50.29
C ARG A 90 -14.36 41.55 49.11
N ILE A 91 -13.84 42.03 47.98
CA ILE A 91 -14.67 42.25 46.79
C ILE A 91 -15.14 40.92 46.19
N ILE A 92 -14.31 39.87 46.19
CA ILE A 92 -14.70 38.51 45.78
C ILE A 92 -15.81 37.99 46.70
N ASP A 93 -15.64 38.08 48.01
CA ASP A 93 -16.60 37.58 49.00
C ASP A 93 -17.97 38.27 48.87
N ILE A 94 -17.98 39.60 48.74
CA ILE A 94 -19.21 40.38 48.52
C ILE A 94 -19.89 39.93 47.22
N THR A 95 -19.11 39.78 46.14
CA THR A 95 -19.65 39.39 44.84
C THR A 95 -20.27 37.99 44.89
N LEU A 96 -19.57 37.01 45.46
CA LEU A 96 -20.04 35.63 45.55
C LEU A 96 -21.23 35.49 46.51
N LYS A 97 -21.25 36.24 47.62
CA LYS A 97 -22.39 36.33 48.55
C LYS A 97 -23.65 36.76 47.81
N HIS A 98 -23.60 37.88 47.09
CA HIS A 98 -24.77 38.40 46.37
C HIS A 98 -25.14 37.58 45.14
N LEU A 99 -24.17 36.97 44.46
CA LEU A 99 -24.43 36.04 43.37
C LEU A 99 -25.23 34.82 43.84
N ARG A 100 -24.83 34.19 44.95
CA ARG A 100 -25.53 33.05 45.55
C ARG A 100 -26.95 33.45 45.99
N ALA A 101 -27.07 34.57 46.70
CA ALA A 101 -28.37 35.07 47.15
C ALA A 101 -29.33 35.37 45.99
N SER A 102 -28.83 35.95 44.90
CA SER A 102 -29.61 36.22 43.68
C SER A 102 -30.04 34.91 42.98
N GLY A 103 -29.12 33.94 42.85
CA GLY A 103 -29.43 32.63 42.29
C GLY A 103 -30.47 31.83 43.09
N GLU A 104 -30.38 31.85 44.42
CA GLU A 104 -31.37 31.23 45.30
C GLU A 104 -32.74 31.92 45.21
N ARG A 105 -32.77 33.25 45.12
CA ARG A 105 -34.00 34.02 44.91
C ARG A 105 -34.67 33.66 43.58
N ALA A 106 -33.89 33.60 42.50
CA ALA A 106 -34.39 33.21 41.19
C ALA A 106 -34.97 31.80 41.19
N ARG A 107 -34.31 30.83 41.84
CA ARG A 107 -34.84 29.47 41.98
C ARG A 107 -36.11 29.40 42.80
N ARG A 108 -36.18 30.10 43.93
CA ARG A 108 -37.41 30.18 44.75
C ARG A 108 -38.57 30.74 43.94
N ASN A 109 -38.34 31.82 43.19
CA ASN A 109 -39.37 32.41 42.33
C ASN A 109 -39.81 31.48 41.20
N ALA A 110 -38.87 30.77 40.57
CA ALA A 110 -39.18 29.79 39.54
C ALA A 110 -40.03 28.64 40.09
N LYS A 111 -39.69 28.12 41.27
CA LYS A 111 -40.43 27.05 41.94
C LYS A 111 -41.84 27.46 42.33
N MET A 112 -41.99 28.66 42.91
CA MET A 112 -43.31 29.20 43.25
C MET A 112 -44.21 29.36 42.02
N MET A 113 -43.64 29.80 40.89
CA MET A 113 -44.38 29.94 39.63
C MET A 113 -44.77 28.59 39.00
N GLU A 114 -43.98 27.54 39.26
CA GLU A 114 -44.26 26.18 38.80
C GLU A 114 -45.32 25.48 39.67
N GLU A 115 -45.26 25.66 40.99
CA GLU A 115 -46.18 25.05 41.96
C GLU A 115 -47.55 25.76 41.98
N ASP A 116 -47.57 27.09 41.86
CA ASP A 116 -48.78 27.93 41.87
C ASP A 116 -48.78 28.92 40.69
N PRO A 117 -49.07 28.45 39.46
CA PRO A 117 -49.11 29.30 38.28
C PRO A 117 -50.35 30.21 38.32
N LYS A 118 -50.11 31.53 38.24
CA LYS A 118 -51.19 32.53 38.11
C LYS A 118 -52.04 32.27 36.87
N GLU A 119 -53.32 32.67 36.92
CA GLU A 119 -54.27 32.53 35.80
C GLU A 119 -53.72 33.08 34.47
N GLU A 120 -53.05 34.24 34.52
CA GLU A 120 -52.39 34.85 33.36
C GLU A 120 -51.36 33.91 32.70
N GLU A 121 -50.57 33.20 33.51
CA GLU A 121 -49.52 32.31 33.04
C GLU A 121 -50.10 31.02 32.46
N LEU A 122 -51.24 30.54 33.01
CA LEU A 122 -51.98 29.41 32.45
C LEU A 122 -52.61 29.74 31.09
N ILE A 123 -53.20 30.93 30.95
CA ILE A 123 -53.73 31.43 29.68
C ILE A 123 -52.61 31.54 28.65
N LEU A 124 -51.50 32.17 29.04
CA LEU A 124 -50.36 32.33 28.15
C LEU A 124 -49.74 30.98 27.78
N ALA A 125 -49.68 30.01 28.70
CA ALA A 125 -49.23 28.65 28.42
C ALA A 125 -50.13 27.93 27.40
N ALA A 126 -51.45 28.08 27.53
CA ALA A 126 -52.40 27.54 26.58
C ALA A 126 -52.29 28.18 25.18
N LEU A 127 -52.02 29.49 25.12
CA LEU A 127 -51.85 30.22 23.85
C LEU A 127 -50.53 29.92 23.14
N SER A 128 -49.42 29.79 23.89
CA SER A 128 -48.08 29.62 23.30
C SER A 128 -47.60 28.17 23.24
N GLY A 129 -48.30 27.23 23.89
CA GLY A 129 -47.86 25.84 24.04
C GLY A 129 -46.62 25.65 24.92
N ILE A 130 -46.22 26.68 25.68
CA ILE A 130 -45.05 26.65 26.56
C ILE A 130 -45.52 26.40 27.98
N SER A 131 -45.02 25.35 28.63
CA SER A 131 -45.38 25.02 30.01
C SER A 131 -45.03 26.15 30.99
N PRO A 132 -45.78 26.32 32.10
CA PRO A 132 -45.45 27.27 33.15
C PRO A 132 -44.04 27.08 33.71
N ALA A 133 -43.56 25.84 33.83
CA ALA A 133 -42.19 25.51 34.24
C ALA A 133 -41.13 26.08 33.28
N GLN A 134 -41.34 25.95 31.96
CA GLN A 134 -40.44 26.50 30.96
C GLN A 134 -40.46 28.05 30.96
N ARG A 135 -41.63 28.68 31.19
CA ARG A 135 -41.71 30.14 31.37
C ARG A 135 -41.01 30.60 32.64
N ALA A 136 -41.18 29.88 33.75
CA ALA A 136 -40.49 30.16 35.01
C ALA A 136 -38.97 30.09 34.84
N ARG A 137 -38.49 29.12 34.06
CA ARG A 137 -37.09 29.03 33.65
C ARG A 137 -36.63 30.24 32.85
N GLU A 138 -37.39 30.65 31.84
CA GLU A 138 -37.03 31.81 31.00
C GLU A 138 -37.04 33.13 31.76
N ARG A 139 -37.98 33.29 32.69
CA ARG A 139 -38.17 34.50 33.47
C ARG A 139 -37.14 34.66 34.59
N TYR A 140 -36.78 33.58 35.28
CA TYR A 140 -35.95 33.65 36.48
C TYR A 140 -34.60 32.94 36.34
N LEU A 141 -34.57 31.73 35.80
CA LEU A 141 -33.34 30.92 35.79
C LEU A 141 -32.36 31.35 34.69
N ILE A 142 -32.83 31.69 33.49
CA ILE A 142 -31.96 32.17 32.40
C ILE A 142 -31.27 33.50 32.76
N PRO A 143 -31.95 34.52 33.30
CA PRO A 143 -31.28 35.74 33.76
C PRO A 143 -30.26 35.50 34.86
N ALA A 144 -30.54 34.59 35.81
CA ALA A 144 -29.58 34.21 36.85
C ALA A 144 -28.35 33.49 36.26
N GLU A 145 -28.53 32.63 35.25
CA GLU A 145 -27.43 32.00 34.52
C GLU A 145 -26.59 33.03 33.76
N ASN A 146 -27.23 33.99 33.07
CA ASN A 146 -26.56 35.08 32.35
C ASN A 146 -25.79 36.00 33.31
N MET A 147 -26.35 36.30 34.49
CA MET A 147 -25.66 37.05 35.53
C MET A 147 -24.42 36.29 36.02
N THR A 148 -24.56 35.00 36.33
CA THR A 148 -23.44 34.12 36.72
C THR A 148 -22.33 34.13 35.66
N GLN A 149 -22.71 34.03 34.39
CA GLN A 149 -21.79 34.13 33.27
C GLN A 149 -21.04 35.47 33.26
N MET A 150 -21.76 36.61 33.31
CA MET A 150 -21.14 37.94 33.24
C MET A 150 -20.16 38.17 34.40
N VAL A 151 -20.60 37.86 35.62
CA VAL A 151 -19.79 38.00 36.84
C VAL A 151 -18.57 37.08 36.77
N GLY A 152 -18.75 35.82 36.39
CA GLY A 152 -17.66 34.87 36.29
C GLY A 152 -16.63 35.25 35.22
N CYS A 153 -17.08 35.72 34.06
CA CYS A 153 -16.17 36.20 33.01
C CYS A 153 -15.38 37.45 33.43
N GLU A 154 -15.99 38.35 34.19
CA GLU A 154 -15.32 39.57 34.66
C GLU A 154 -14.33 39.27 35.80
N LEU A 155 -14.73 38.48 36.80
CA LEU A 155 -13.82 38.08 37.90
C LEU A 155 -12.60 37.31 37.39
N LEU A 156 -12.81 36.42 36.40
CA LEU A 156 -11.73 35.63 35.79
C LEU A 156 -11.01 36.37 34.66
N ASN A 157 -11.27 37.67 34.47
CA ASN A 157 -10.53 38.49 33.54
C ASN A 157 -9.09 38.71 34.05
N PHE A 158 -8.14 38.81 33.12
CA PHE A 158 -6.70 38.78 33.40
C PHE A 158 -6.22 39.83 34.42
N ASN A 159 -6.87 41.02 34.42
CA ASN A 159 -6.45 42.15 35.22
C ASN A 159 -7.31 42.38 36.48
N VAL A 160 -8.40 41.64 36.70
CA VAL A 160 -9.36 41.95 37.78
C VAL A 160 -8.83 41.49 39.14
N ILE A 161 -8.67 40.18 39.32
CA ILE A 161 -7.99 39.64 40.52
C ILE A 161 -6.47 39.76 40.35
N GLY A 162 -5.97 39.39 39.17
CA GLY A 162 -4.56 39.50 38.81
C GLY A 162 -3.78 38.19 38.93
N HIS A 163 -2.55 38.21 38.42
CA HIS A 163 -1.66 37.05 38.29
C HIS A 163 -0.46 37.07 39.26
N SER A 164 -0.37 38.09 40.12
CA SER A 164 0.74 38.19 41.06
C SER A 164 0.75 37.04 42.05
N LYS A 165 1.93 36.63 42.53
CA LYS A 165 2.13 35.53 43.49
C LYS A 165 1.06 35.45 44.59
N LYS A 166 0.72 36.58 45.22
CA LYS A 166 -0.24 36.63 46.33
C LYS A 166 -1.72 36.59 45.93
N LEU A 167 -2.05 36.94 44.69
CA LEU A 167 -3.42 37.07 44.20
C LEU A 167 -3.85 35.89 43.33
N LEU A 168 -2.90 35.22 42.69
CA LEU A 168 -3.16 34.03 41.89
C LEU A 168 -3.88 32.92 42.71
N PRO A 169 -3.54 32.66 44.00
CA PRO A 169 -4.30 31.73 44.82
C PRO A 169 -5.79 32.11 44.97
N PHE A 170 -6.11 33.40 45.15
CA PHE A 170 -7.49 33.88 45.22
C PHE A 170 -8.21 33.75 43.87
N TYR A 171 -7.49 33.99 42.76
CA TYR A 171 -8.02 33.76 41.42
C TYR A 171 -8.42 32.29 41.23
N LEU A 172 -7.55 31.37 41.63
CA LEU A 172 -7.80 29.92 41.54
C LEU A 172 -8.97 29.48 42.45
N ASP A 173 -9.04 29.98 43.69
CA ASP A 173 -10.18 29.72 44.58
C ASP A 173 -11.50 30.24 44.01
N THR A 174 -11.47 31.43 43.42
CA THR A 174 -12.65 32.04 42.81
C THR A 174 -13.12 31.24 41.60
N ALA A 175 -12.18 30.80 40.75
CA ALA A 175 -12.48 29.94 39.62
C ALA A 175 -13.13 28.63 40.08
N LEU A 176 -12.55 27.98 41.08
CA LEU A 176 -13.09 26.73 41.63
C LEU A 176 -14.50 26.92 42.21
N GLN A 177 -14.71 27.94 43.04
CA GLN A 177 -16.03 28.24 43.62
C GLN A 177 -17.10 28.51 42.55
N LEU A 178 -16.75 29.24 41.48
CA LEU A 178 -17.66 29.50 40.36
C LEU A 178 -17.97 28.24 39.55
N ILE A 179 -16.97 27.38 39.34
CA ILE A 179 -17.12 26.10 38.65
C ILE A 179 -18.03 25.16 39.43
N GLU A 180 -17.82 25.02 40.75
CA GLU A 180 -18.70 24.21 41.63
C GLU A 180 -20.11 24.77 41.67
N TYR A 181 -20.26 26.09 41.83
CA TYR A 181 -21.57 26.74 41.80
C TYR A 181 -22.34 26.46 40.51
N CYS A 182 -21.65 26.45 39.36
CA CYS A 182 -22.28 26.08 38.09
C CYS A 182 -22.66 24.60 38.03
N HIS A 183 -21.89 23.72 38.67
CA HIS A 183 -22.19 22.29 38.74
C HIS A 183 -23.39 21.98 39.63
N GLU A 184 -23.40 22.52 40.86
CA GLU A 184 -24.49 22.36 41.84
C GLU A 184 -25.85 22.82 41.29
N HIS A 185 -25.84 23.81 40.41
CA HIS A 185 -27.05 24.40 39.84
C HIS A 185 -27.26 24.07 38.35
N ASN A 186 -26.47 23.16 37.78
CA ASN A 186 -26.57 22.71 36.38
C ASN A 186 -26.59 23.86 35.35
N LEU A 187 -25.75 24.88 35.56
CA LEU A 187 -25.64 26.09 34.72
C LEU A 187 -24.69 25.86 33.52
N LYS A 188 -25.17 25.11 32.53
CA LYS A 188 -24.36 24.65 31.38
C LYS A 188 -23.77 25.77 30.52
N ARG A 189 -24.50 26.86 30.29
CA ARG A 189 -24.01 27.98 29.48
C ARG A 189 -22.98 28.78 30.27
N ALA A 190 -23.25 29.03 31.56
CA ALA A 190 -22.34 29.78 32.42
C ALA A 190 -21.00 29.05 32.58
N VAL A 191 -20.99 27.75 32.88
CA VAL A 191 -19.73 26.99 33.04
C VAL A 191 -18.88 27.02 31.78
N GLY A 192 -19.51 26.95 30.59
CA GLY A 192 -18.79 26.97 29.31
C GLY A 192 -18.04 28.28 29.08
N ARG A 193 -18.63 29.41 29.51
CA ARG A 193 -18.04 30.76 29.41
C ARG A 193 -17.02 31.06 30.50
N ILE A 194 -17.26 30.57 31.71
CA ILE A 194 -16.30 30.61 32.81
C ILE A 194 -15.04 29.81 32.44
N ALA A 195 -15.22 28.63 31.85
CA ALA A 195 -14.13 27.83 31.31
C ALA A 195 -13.34 28.59 30.24
N GLU A 196 -14.03 29.27 29.32
CA GLU A 196 -13.39 30.07 28.27
C GLU A 196 -12.56 31.23 28.85
N ALA A 197 -13.08 31.92 29.87
CA ALA A 197 -12.36 32.98 30.58
C ALA A 197 -11.11 32.44 31.30
N PHE A 198 -11.25 31.32 32.02
CA PHE A 198 -10.15 30.64 32.69
C PHE A 198 -9.05 30.18 31.71
N VAL A 199 -9.45 29.59 30.59
CA VAL A 199 -8.53 29.20 29.51
C VAL A 199 -7.84 30.42 28.90
N ARG A 200 -8.58 31.52 28.68
CA ARG A 200 -8.01 32.77 28.14
C ARG A 200 -6.97 33.35 29.08
N PHE A 201 -7.22 33.30 30.40
CA PHE A 201 -6.25 33.69 31.41
C PHE A 201 -4.95 32.90 31.27
N PHE A 202 -5.00 31.56 31.29
CA PHE A 202 -3.78 30.72 31.23
C PHE A 202 -3.08 30.75 29.87
N LYS A 203 -3.82 30.92 28.76
CA LYS A 203 -3.23 31.19 27.45
C LYS A 203 -2.39 32.46 27.47
N ARG A 204 -2.92 33.55 28.03
CA ARG A 204 -2.18 34.81 28.17
C ARG A 204 -1.06 34.72 29.21
N PHE A 205 -1.34 34.04 30.32
CA PHE A 205 -0.42 33.96 31.45
C PHE A 205 0.79 33.10 31.13
N LEU A 206 0.66 31.93 30.49
CA LEU A 206 1.80 31.02 30.27
C LEU A 206 2.17 30.82 28.80
N GLN A 207 1.20 30.85 27.88
CA GLN A 207 1.43 30.44 26.49
C GLN A 207 1.79 31.58 25.53
N SER A 208 1.34 32.81 25.82
CA SER A 208 1.67 33.97 24.99
C SER A 208 3.15 34.34 25.14
N PRO A 209 3.91 34.55 24.04
CA PRO A 209 5.28 35.03 24.14
C PRO A 209 5.29 36.41 24.80
N ILE A 210 6.18 36.61 25.76
CA ILE A 210 6.45 37.95 26.29
C ILE A 210 7.35 38.62 25.27
N ASN A 211 6.78 39.46 24.42
CA ASN A 211 7.58 40.29 23.53
C ASN A 211 8.35 41.28 24.40
N LEU A 212 9.68 41.16 24.43
CA LEU A 212 10.51 42.19 25.05
C LEU A 212 10.37 43.47 24.19
N PRO A 213 9.84 44.55 24.76
CA PRO A 213 9.66 45.79 24.02
C PRO A 213 11.00 46.36 23.55
N SER A 214 11.00 46.95 22.35
CA SER A 214 12.09 47.78 21.83
C SER A 214 12.25 49.05 22.68
N LYS A 215 13.42 49.70 22.64
CA LYS A 215 13.66 50.96 23.40
C LYS A 215 12.70 52.12 23.07
N THR A 216 11.89 51.98 22.01
CA THR A 216 10.87 52.93 21.55
C THR A 216 9.48 52.68 22.13
N ASP A 217 9.27 51.60 22.87
CA ASP A 217 7.97 51.24 23.42
C ASP A 217 7.65 51.97 24.73
N ASN A 218 6.35 52.13 24.99
CA ASN A 218 5.82 52.86 26.13
C ASN A 218 6.32 52.25 27.46
N GLN A 219 6.97 53.05 28.32
CA GLN A 219 7.60 52.61 29.57
C GLN A 219 6.68 51.77 30.46
N TYR A 220 5.38 52.08 30.49
CA TYR A 220 4.36 51.32 31.21
C TYR A 220 4.24 49.86 30.73
N LEU A 221 4.30 49.62 29.41
CA LEU A 221 4.23 48.28 28.82
C LEU A 221 5.50 47.47 29.14
N ILE A 222 6.65 48.14 29.18
CA ILE A 222 7.93 47.53 29.59
C ILE A 222 7.84 47.02 31.02
N THR A 223 7.34 47.83 31.94
CA THR A 223 7.16 47.44 33.34
C THR A 223 6.17 46.29 33.49
N LEU A 224 5.05 46.33 32.77
CA LEU A 224 4.04 45.26 32.83
C LEU A 224 4.57 43.92 32.29
N SER A 225 5.35 43.93 31.20
CA SER A 225 5.98 42.72 30.67
C SER A 225 6.99 42.12 31.65
N LYS A 226 7.79 42.97 32.31
CA LYS A 226 8.75 42.52 33.35
C LYS A 226 8.05 41.96 34.59
N GLU A 227 6.96 42.57 35.03
CA GLU A 227 6.14 42.05 36.13
C GLU A 227 5.53 40.69 35.77
N LEU A 228 4.99 40.55 34.56
CA LEU A 228 4.44 39.28 34.09
C LEU A 228 5.51 38.19 34.01
N GLU A 229 6.73 38.53 33.58
CA GLU A 229 7.86 37.60 33.56
C GLU A 229 8.23 37.15 34.98
N ALA A 230 8.31 38.08 35.94
CA ALA A 230 8.56 37.76 37.34
C ALA A 230 7.47 36.86 37.94
N ASP A 231 6.19 37.18 37.67
CA ASP A 231 5.05 36.40 38.16
C ASP A 231 4.99 34.99 37.56
N ARG A 232 5.40 34.80 36.29
CA ARG A 232 5.55 33.46 35.69
C ARG A 232 6.62 32.64 36.38
N GLU A 233 7.77 33.24 36.66
CA GLU A 233 8.86 32.55 37.37
C GLU A 233 8.47 32.23 38.81
N ASP A 234 7.72 33.11 39.48
CA ASP A 234 7.16 32.84 40.81
C ASP A 234 6.14 31.69 40.79
N PHE A 235 5.29 31.62 39.76
CA PHE A 235 4.35 30.51 39.58
C PHE A 235 5.07 29.15 39.51
N TYR A 236 6.16 29.06 38.74
CA TYR A 236 6.93 27.82 38.63
C TYR A 236 7.72 27.46 39.88
N LYS A 237 8.18 28.45 40.66
CA LYS A 237 8.89 28.21 41.93
C LYS A 237 7.95 27.73 43.04
N GLU A 238 6.70 28.19 43.06
CA GLU A 238 5.75 27.88 44.10
C GLU A 238 4.92 26.63 43.76
N LYS A 239 5.41 25.48 44.24
CA LYS A 239 4.80 24.16 44.02
C LYS A 239 3.30 24.12 44.37
N ALA A 240 2.90 24.68 45.52
CA ALA A 240 1.51 24.69 45.97
C ALA A 240 0.55 25.43 45.02
N THR A 241 1.00 26.55 44.44
CA THR A 241 0.21 27.33 43.48
C THR A 241 0.06 26.59 42.15
N THR A 242 1.13 25.91 41.71
CA THR A 242 1.09 25.05 40.52
C THR A 242 0.14 23.86 40.71
N GLU A 243 0.21 23.17 41.84
CA GLU A 243 -0.69 22.07 42.22
C GLU A 243 -2.14 22.51 42.23
N LYS A 244 -2.42 23.64 42.87
CA LYS A 244 -3.76 24.21 42.89
C LYS A 244 -4.27 24.53 41.49
N ALA A 245 -3.45 25.12 40.63
CA ALA A 245 -3.83 25.42 39.25
C ALA A 245 -4.19 24.15 38.46
N VAL A 246 -3.39 23.10 38.60
CA VAL A 246 -3.64 21.77 38.01
C VAL A 246 -4.95 21.19 38.55
N GLY A 247 -5.17 21.23 39.86
CA GLY A 247 -6.43 20.78 40.47
C GLY A 247 -7.66 21.50 39.93
N VAL A 248 -7.59 22.83 39.74
CA VAL A 248 -8.69 23.59 39.11
C VAL A 248 -8.93 23.15 37.66
N PHE A 249 -7.89 22.92 36.86
CA PHE A 249 -8.03 22.37 35.50
C PHE A 249 -8.66 20.97 35.50
N CYS A 250 -8.20 20.08 36.38
CA CYS A 250 -8.74 18.73 36.55
C CYS A 250 -10.23 18.78 36.87
N ARG A 251 -10.61 19.60 37.86
CA ARG A 251 -12.00 19.75 38.28
C ARG A 251 -12.86 20.38 37.19
N LEU A 252 -12.34 21.39 36.49
CA LEU A 252 -12.99 22.00 35.34
C LEU A 252 -13.30 20.96 34.25
N LEU A 253 -12.32 20.13 33.87
CA LEU A 253 -12.52 19.07 32.88
C LEU A 253 -13.56 18.03 33.31
N GLN A 254 -13.52 17.59 34.58
CA GLN A 254 -14.50 16.67 35.14
C GLN A 254 -15.93 17.23 35.04
N ILE A 255 -16.11 18.48 35.45
CA ILE A 255 -17.42 19.15 35.45
C ILE A 255 -17.92 19.42 34.03
N LEU A 256 -17.06 19.90 33.12
CA LEU A 256 -17.42 20.09 31.72
C LEU A 256 -17.83 18.79 31.04
N THR A 257 -17.17 17.68 31.39
CA THR A 257 -17.52 16.34 30.93
C THR A 257 -18.87 15.89 31.50
N ALA A 258 -19.10 16.08 32.79
CA ALA A 258 -20.36 15.72 33.45
C ALA A 258 -21.56 16.51 32.89
N MET A 259 -21.36 17.78 32.51
CA MET A 259 -22.40 18.62 31.92
C MET A 259 -22.57 18.47 30.41
N ASN A 260 -21.75 17.63 29.75
CA ASN A 260 -21.70 17.43 28.29
C ASN A 260 -21.33 18.70 27.49
N SER A 261 -20.49 19.58 28.07
CA SER A 261 -20.02 20.82 27.43
C SER A 261 -18.73 20.58 26.62
N TRP A 262 -18.84 19.77 25.56
CA TRP A 262 -17.69 19.24 24.80
C TRP A 262 -16.78 20.29 24.15
N GLN A 263 -17.35 21.38 23.63
CA GLN A 263 -16.57 22.45 23.00
C GLN A 263 -15.66 23.16 24.01
N SER A 264 -16.18 23.48 25.19
CA SER A 264 -15.41 24.07 26.28
C SER A 264 -14.42 23.06 26.86
N ALA A 265 -14.80 21.78 26.97
CA ALA A 265 -13.91 20.71 27.41
C ALA A 265 -12.69 20.56 26.47
N TRP A 266 -12.90 20.64 25.16
CA TRP A 266 -11.82 20.63 24.18
C TRP A 266 -10.88 21.82 24.33
N SER A 267 -11.41 23.05 24.44
CA SER A 267 -10.58 24.24 24.63
C SER A 267 -9.77 24.20 25.93
N ALA A 268 -10.40 23.71 27.01
CA ALA A 268 -9.75 23.50 28.30
C ALA A 268 -8.66 22.43 28.20
N LEU A 269 -8.93 21.29 27.56
CA LEU A 269 -7.96 20.22 27.35
C LEU A 269 -6.73 20.73 26.56
N GLN A 270 -6.94 21.44 25.45
CA GLN A 270 -5.84 22.00 24.64
C GLN A 270 -4.97 22.98 25.43
N CYS A 271 -5.59 23.79 26.29
CA CYS A 271 -4.86 24.71 27.15
C CYS A 271 -4.10 23.93 28.22
N PHE A 272 -4.77 22.99 28.87
CA PHE A 272 -4.24 22.19 29.96
C PHE A 272 -3.05 21.33 29.54
N THR A 273 -3.10 20.65 28.40
CA THR A 273 -1.96 19.84 27.91
C THR A 273 -0.71 20.69 27.69
N LYS A 274 -0.86 21.91 27.15
CA LYS A 274 0.25 22.86 26.99
C LYS A 274 0.75 23.39 28.32
N VAL A 275 -0.15 23.75 29.25
CA VAL A 275 0.23 24.17 30.60
C VAL A 275 1.01 23.06 31.32
N MET A 276 0.56 21.81 31.21
CA MET A 276 1.27 20.66 31.75
C MET A 276 2.63 20.46 31.08
N GLN A 277 2.74 20.63 29.77
CA GLN A 277 4.03 20.56 29.07
C GLN A 277 5.03 21.61 29.58
N GLU A 278 4.58 22.84 29.83
CA GLU A 278 5.43 23.91 30.41
C GLU A 278 5.87 23.58 31.84
N ILE A 279 4.95 23.05 32.67
CA ILE A 279 5.25 22.64 34.05
C ILE A 279 6.26 21.48 34.05
N SER A 280 6.05 20.45 33.24
CA SER A 280 6.88 19.25 33.18
C SER A 280 8.30 19.49 32.67
N GLN A 281 8.54 20.56 31.90
CA GLN A 281 9.89 20.92 31.43
C GLN A 281 10.78 21.50 32.54
N ARG A 282 10.20 21.95 33.66
CA ARG A 282 10.97 22.52 34.77
C ARG A 282 11.50 21.40 35.69
N PRO A 283 12.73 21.53 36.23
CA PRO A 283 13.35 20.46 37.04
C PRO A 283 12.61 20.17 38.36
N ASP A 284 11.98 21.19 38.96
CA ASP A 284 11.36 21.10 40.30
C ASP A 284 9.85 20.77 40.25
N HIS A 285 9.35 20.18 39.17
CA HIS A 285 7.92 19.93 39.00
C HIS A 285 7.38 18.85 39.95
N SER A 286 6.14 19.04 40.42
CA SER A 286 5.44 18.02 41.20
C SER A 286 5.04 16.83 40.32
N ARG A 287 5.44 15.62 40.70
CA ARG A 287 4.96 14.38 40.05
C ARG A 287 3.49 14.14 40.31
N GLU A 288 3.00 14.48 41.49
CA GLU A 288 1.59 14.34 41.89
C GLU A 288 0.67 15.13 40.96
N CYS A 289 1.04 16.38 40.59
CA CYS A 289 0.34 17.16 39.56
C CYS A 289 0.17 16.38 38.25
N GLN A 290 1.24 15.73 37.77
CA GLN A 290 1.20 15.04 36.49
C GLN A 290 0.30 13.82 36.56
N ILE A 291 0.34 13.08 37.67
CA ILE A 291 -0.53 11.94 37.91
C ILE A 291 -2.00 12.41 37.89
N GLU A 292 -2.34 13.43 38.67
CA GLU A 292 -3.71 13.97 38.73
C GLU A 292 -4.20 14.45 37.36
N ALA A 293 -3.35 15.21 36.66
CA ALA A 293 -3.64 15.72 35.31
C ALA A 293 -3.93 14.59 34.32
N HIS A 294 -3.06 13.58 34.28
CA HIS A 294 -3.23 12.44 33.39
C HIS A 294 -4.45 11.59 33.75
N MET A 295 -4.79 11.45 35.04
CA MET A 295 -6.01 10.76 35.48
C MET A 295 -7.29 11.50 35.07
N ALA A 296 -7.30 12.83 35.17
CA ALA A 296 -8.42 13.66 34.72
C ALA A 296 -8.59 13.59 33.19
N MET A 297 -7.50 13.74 32.43
CA MET A 297 -7.49 13.61 30.98
C MET A 297 -7.92 12.21 30.53
N ALA A 298 -7.45 11.15 31.22
CA ALA A 298 -7.88 9.79 30.95
C ALA A 298 -9.40 9.64 31.10
N SER A 299 -9.98 10.18 32.17
CA SER A 299 -11.42 10.11 32.43
C SER A 299 -12.25 10.81 31.35
N LEU A 300 -11.77 11.95 30.83
CA LEU A 300 -12.37 12.64 29.69
C LEU A 300 -12.36 11.76 28.42
N PHE A 301 -11.21 11.20 28.05
CA PHE A 301 -11.11 10.38 26.84
C PHE A 301 -11.95 9.10 26.93
N TRP A 302 -12.12 8.54 28.13
CA TRP A 302 -13.02 7.43 28.35
C TRP A 302 -14.46 7.78 27.97
N LYS A 303 -14.97 8.91 28.45
CA LYS A 303 -16.33 9.37 28.14
C LYS A 303 -16.52 9.68 26.65
N CYS A 304 -15.48 10.10 25.96
CA CYS A 304 -15.49 10.32 24.51
C CYS A 304 -15.25 9.04 23.67
N SER A 305 -15.16 7.86 24.29
CA SER A 305 -14.84 6.58 23.62
C SER A 305 -13.50 6.58 22.86
N HIS A 306 -12.54 7.41 23.27
CA HIS A 306 -11.19 7.48 22.71
C HIS A 306 -10.22 6.63 23.55
N TYR A 307 -10.39 5.31 23.52
CA TYR A 307 -9.68 4.38 24.40
C TYR A 307 -8.15 4.41 24.27
N ALA A 308 -7.61 4.69 23.08
CA ALA A 308 -6.17 4.81 22.87
C ALA A 308 -5.52 5.95 23.67
N PHE A 309 -6.17 7.12 23.72
CA PHE A 309 -5.68 8.28 24.49
C PHE A 309 -5.95 8.12 25.99
N HIS A 310 -7.05 7.45 26.35
CA HIS A 310 -7.32 7.03 27.72
C HIS A 310 -6.19 6.13 28.26
N ALA A 311 -5.85 5.07 27.51
CA ALA A 311 -4.76 4.15 27.85
C ALA A 311 -3.40 4.85 27.90
N HIS A 312 -3.12 5.76 26.96
CA HIS A 312 -1.91 6.57 26.97
C HIS A 312 -1.76 7.37 28.26
N CYS A 313 -2.80 8.12 28.66
CA CYS A 313 -2.76 8.94 29.87
C CYS A 313 -2.63 8.08 31.13
N LEU A 314 -3.40 6.98 31.24
CA LEU A 314 -3.26 6.05 32.36
C LEU A 314 -1.89 5.40 32.44
N GLY A 315 -1.28 5.05 31.30
CA GLY A 315 0.06 4.49 31.26
C GLY A 315 1.12 5.45 31.79
N VAL A 316 0.99 6.75 31.50
CA VAL A 316 1.87 7.78 32.05
C VAL A 316 1.61 7.99 33.54
N ALA A 317 0.35 8.09 33.97
CA ALA A 317 0.00 8.23 35.39
C ALA A 317 0.52 7.03 36.20
N ALA A 318 0.32 5.81 35.71
CA ALA A 318 0.84 4.59 36.32
C ALA A 318 2.37 4.60 36.37
N PHE A 319 3.06 5.09 35.34
CA PHE A 319 4.53 5.17 35.34
C PHE A 319 5.08 6.11 36.43
N LEU A 320 4.40 7.23 36.66
CA LEU A 320 4.82 8.25 37.62
C LEU A 320 4.44 7.93 39.07
N THR A 321 3.49 7.03 39.30
CA THR A 321 3.01 6.64 40.63
C THR A 321 4.00 5.69 41.29
N GLU A 322 4.48 6.01 42.50
CA GLU A 322 5.42 5.15 43.25
C GLU A 322 4.69 4.20 44.22
N GLU A 323 3.80 4.74 45.06
CA GLU A 323 2.99 3.96 46.02
C GLU A 323 1.61 3.63 45.46
N GLY A 324 1.09 2.42 45.72
CA GLY A 324 -0.24 2.05 45.23
C GLY A 324 -0.34 2.00 43.70
N ARG A 325 0.79 1.76 43.01
CA ARG A 325 0.89 1.74 41.54
C ARG A 325 0.04 0.63 40.88
N MET A 326 -0.18 -0.48 41.59
CA MET A 326 -0.83 -1.68 41.05
C MET A 326 -2.25 -1.42 40.49
N PRO A 327 -3.22 -0.83 41.23
CA PRO A 327 -4.54 -0.51 40.68
C PRO A 327 -4.51 0.33 39.40
N ILE A 328 -3.66 1.36 39.35
CA ILE A 328 -3.54 2.25 38.17
C ILE A 328 -2.86 1.51 37.02
N ALA A 329 -1.87 0.66 37.31
CA ALA A 329 -1.21 -0.20 36.33
C ALA A 329 -2.19 -1.23 35.73
N SER A 330 -2.95 -1.94 36.56
CA SER A 330 -4.01 -2.87 36.13
C SER A 330 -5.01 -2.17 35.21
N ARG A 331 -5.44 -0.97 35.60
CA ARG A 331 -6.33 -0.12 34.81
C ARG A 331 -5.71 0.28 33.46
N ALA A 332 -4.43 0.65 33.44
CA ALA A 332 -3.72 1.03 32.23
C ALA A 332 -3.55 -0.15 31.25
N VAL A 333 -3.33 -1.36 31.76
CA VAL A 333 -3.21 -2.59 30.96
C VAL A 333 -4.56 -2.93 30.31
N LEU A 334 -5.65 -2.96 31.09
CA LEU A 334 -6.99 -3.20 30.55
C LEU A 334 -7.43 -2.12 29.56
N ALA A 335 -7.13 -0.85 29.85
CA ALA A 335 -7.37 0.26 28.93
C ALA A 335 -6.61 0.07 27.60
N THR A 336 -5.37 -0.44 27.65
CA THR A 336 -4.59 -0.73 26.45
C THR A 336 -5.23 -1.84 25.62
N LEU A 337 -5.78 -2.88 26.25
CA LEU A 337 -6.50 -3.95 25.56
C LEU A 337 -7.78 -3.46 24.87
N CYS A 338 -8.45 -2.45 25.44
CA CYS A 338 -9.62 -1.79 24.84
C CYS A 338 -9.29 -0.93 23.61
N ALA A 339 -8.02 -0.55 23.41
CA ALA A 339 -7.65 0.30 22.28
C ALA A 339 -7.83 -0.47 20.96
N PRO A 340 -8.53 0.11 19.95
CA PRO A 340 -8.70 -0.56 18.67
C PRO A 340 -7.36 -0.69 17.93
N ASN A 341 -7.17 -1.77 17.19
CA ASN A 341 -6.14 -1.82 16.16
C ASN A 341 -6.56 -0.84 15.05
N ILE A 342 -5.77 0.21 14.82
CA ILE A 342 -6.12 1.39 14.01
C ILE A 342 -6.41 1.06 12.52
N ASN A 343 -6.19 -0.18 12.07
CA ASN A 343 -6.29 -0.60 10.67
C ASN A 343 -7.57 -1.36 10.30
N ARG A 344 -8.75 -0.84 10.64
CA ARG A 344 -9.99 -1.36 10.04
C ARG A 344 -10.71 -0.29 9.23
N GLU A 345 -10.47 -0.39 7.92
CA GLU A 345 -10.83 0.47 6.79
C GLU A 345 -12.31 0.87 6.63
N ARG A 346 -13.22 0.60 7.58
CA ARG A 346 -14.67 0.78 7.32
C ARG A 346 -15.29 2.12 7.66
N LYS A 347 -14.52 3.11 8.14
CA LYS A 347 -15.06 4.48 8.36
C LYS A 347 -14.53 5.53 7.38
N SER A 348 -13.97 5.10 6.24
CA SER A 348 -13.35 5.97 5.21
C SER A 348 -14.35 6.73 4.32
N PHE A 349 -15.66 6.53 4.46
CA PHE A 349 -16.66 7.31 3.72
C PHE A 349 -16.88 8.73 4.28
N ALA A 350 -16.26 9.09 5.41
CA ALA A 350 -16.26 10.47 5.90
C ALA A 350 -15.29 11.32 5.06
N ARG A 351 -15.83 12.15 4.15
CA ARG A 351 -15.05 13.13 3.38
C ARG A 351 -14.71 14.35 4.26
N GLY A 352 -13.44 14.78 4.26
CA GLY A 352 -12.98 16.04 4.88
C GLY A 352 -12.60 15.96 6.37
N SER A 353 -12.66 17.11 7.06
CA SER A 353 -12.28 17.31 8.49
C SER A 353 -13.09 16.49 9.50
N ASP A 354 -14.08 15.74 9.03
CA ASP A 354 -14.86 14.81 9.83
C ASP A 354 -14.28 13.40 9.94
N SER A 355 -13.20 13.13 9.20
CA SER A 355 -12.46 11.87 9.32
C SER A 355 -11.97 11.65 10.75
N ILE A 356 -12.28 10.48 11.30
CA ILE A 356 -11.82 10.04 12.63
C ILE A 356 -10.28 10.04 12.69
N LEU A 357 -9.60 9.78 11.57
CA LEU A 357 -8.14 9.80 11.47
C LEU A 357 -7.57 11.20 11.71
N GLU A 358 -8.16 12.23 11.08
CA GLU A 358 -7.70 13.62 11.24
C GLU A 358 -7.98 14.14 12.65
N LYS A 359 -9.16 13.82 13.21
CA LYS A 359 -9.51 14.15 14.60
C LYS A 359 -8.52 13.49 15.58
N ASN A 360 -8.23 12.20 15.38
CA ASN A 360 -7.25 11.47 16.19
C ASN A 360 -5.82 12.03 16.02
N ALA A 361 -5.42 12.44 14.81
CA ALA A 361 -4.13 13.10 14.59
C ALA A 361 -4.05 14.44 15.34
N ARG A 362 -5.13 15.24 15.34
CA ARG A 362 -5.19 16.50 16.09
C ARG A 362 -5.09 16.29 17.60
N ILE A 363 -5.69 15.23 18.14
CA ILE A 363 -5.54 14.86 19.56
C ILE A 363 -4.10 14.38 19.83
N ALA A 364 -3.53 13.57 18.94
CA ALA A 364 -2.15 13.09 19.06
C ALA A 364 -1.14 14.24 19.14
N GLN A 365 -1.32 15.29 18.32
CA GLN A 365 -0.51 16.51 18.36
C GLN A 365 -0.52 17.20 19.74
N LEU A 366 -1.61 17.12 20.51
CA LEU A 366 -1.67 17.71 21.86
C LEU A 366 -0.68 17.05 22.84
N PHE A 367 -0.33 15.79 22.59
CA PHE A 367 0.63 15.02 23.37
C PHE A 367 2.01 14.93 22.70
N GLY A 368 2.24 15.69 21.62
CA GLY A 368 3.48 15.62 20.84
C GLY A 368 3.67 14.28 20.10
N LEU A 369 2.59 13.53 19.88
CA LEU A 369 2.62 12.26 19.14
C LEU A 369 2.39 12.53 17.65
N GLN A 370 3.13 11.82 16.79
CA GLN A 370 2.98 11.93 15.32
C GLN A 370 1.64 11.39 14.83
N ALA A 371 1.16 10.32 15.46
CA ALA A 371 -0.12 9.67 15.14
C ALA A 371 -0.78 9.17 16.44
N ALA A 372 -2.07 8.85 16.36
CA ALA A 372 -2.76 8.24 17.49
C ALA A 372 -2.13 6.87 17.83
N PRO A 373 -1.88 6.59 19.11
CA PRO A 373 -1.12 5.42 19.48
C PRO A 373 -1.98 4.16 19.31
N GLY A 374 -1.54 3.23 18.46
CA GLY A 374 -2.20 1.93 18.29
C GLY A 374 -1.97 1.02 19.49
N ARG A 375 -2.84 0.01 19.67
CA ARG A 375 -2.76 -0.97 20.76
C ARG A 375 -1.36 -1.58 20.95
N THR A 376 -0.71 -2.02 19.87
CA THR A 376 0.64 -2.61 19.90
C THR A 376 1.70 -1.60 20.36
N SER A 377 1.59 -0.34 19.94
CA SER A 377 2.51 0.73 20.33
C SER A 377 2.35 1.11 21.81
N LEU A 378 1.11 1.18 22.30
CA LEU A 378 0.78 1.42 23.71
C LEU A 378 1.32 0.28 24.58
N TRP A 379 1.12 -0.95 24.14
CA TRP A 379 1.61 -2.12 24.84
C TRP A 379 3.14 -2.14 24.98
N LYS A 380 3.88 -1.96 23.87
CA LYS A 380 5.35 -1.85 23.89
C LYS A 380 5.82 -0.70 24.78
N ARG A 381 5.05 0.38 24.88
CA ARG A 381 5.33 1.50 25.78
C ARG A 381 5.13 1.10 27.24
N LEU A 382 4.03 0.44 27.61
CA LEU A 382 3.80 -0.05 28.98
C LEU A 382 4.89 -1.01 29.43
N GLN A 383 5.34 -1.90 28.53
CA GLN A 383 6.44 -2.83 28.80
C GLN A 383 7.76 -2.09 29.09
N ARG A 384 8.10 -1.08 28.27
CA ARG A 384 9.29 -0.23 28.49
C ARG A 384 9.24 0.57 29.78
N MET A 385 8.05 1.02 30.19
CA MET A 385 7.82 1.76 31.43
C MET A 385 7.70 0.84 32.67
N GLN A 386 7.87 -0.47 32.49
CA GLN A 386 7.68 -1.50 33.51
C GLN A 386 6.29 -1.48 34.19
N VAL A 387 5.29 -0.86 33.56
CA VAL A 387 3.91 -0.77 34.11
C VAL A 387 3.22 -2.13 34.02
N LEU A 388 3.52 -2.90 32.96
CA LEU A 388 2.88 -4.21 32.73
C LEU A 388 3.17 -5.20 33.87
N GLN A 389 4.41 -5.24 34.34
CA GLN A 389 4.85 -6.14 35.42
C GLN A 389 4.30 -5.72 36.79
N THR A 390 3.84 -4.47 36.94
CA THR A 390 3.26 -3.97 38.19
C THR A 390 1.75 -4.19 38.30
N ALA A 391 1.07 -4.55 37.20
CA ALA A 391 -0.36 -4.87 37.23
C ALA A 391 -0.65 -6.12 38.08
N SER A 392 -1.90 -6.33 38.48
CA SER A 392 -2.30 -7.55 39.20
C SER A 392 -2.03 -8.80 38.36
N PRO A 393 -1.64 -9.92 38.98
CA PRO A 393 -1.29 -11.14 38.25
C PRO A 393 -2.45 -11.69 37.41
N GLU A 394 -3.70 -11.49 37.85
CA GLU A 394 -4.89 -11.84 37.07
C GLU A 394 -5.00 -11.03 35.78
N VAL A 395 -4.71 -9.72 35.83
CA VAL A 395 -4.73 -8.83 34.66
C VAL A 395 -3.57 -9.15 33.72
N GLN A 396 -2.38 -9.48 34.25
CA GLN A 396 -1.25 -9.93 33.44
C GLN A 396 -1.57 -11.23 32.69
N ALA A 397 -2.17 -12.21 33.37
CA ALA A 397 -2.60 -13.47 32.77
C ALA A 397 -3.69 -13.26 31.71
N PHE A 398 -4.62 -12.33 31.94
CA PHE A 398 -5.65 -11.97 30.96
C PHE A 398 -5.07 -11.29 29.71
N ASP A 399 -4.12 -10.37 29.88
CA ASP A 399 -3.40 -9.73 28.78
C ASP A 399 -2.59 -10.76 27.96
N GLU A 400 -1.93 -11.72 28.62
CA GLU A 400 -1.27 -12.83 27.95
C GLU A 400 -2.25 -13.72 27.18
N LEU A 401 -3.36 -14.12 27.81
CA LEU A 401 -4.41 -14.92 27.18
C LEU A 401 -4.94 -14.24 25.92
N LEU A 402 -5.25 -12.94 26.01
CA LEU A 402 -5.76 -12.21 24.86
C LEU A 402 -4.71 -12.01 23.79
N ARG A 403 -3.41 -11.96 24.09
CA ARG A 403 -2.38 -11.75 23.07
C ARG A 403 -2.20 -12.94 22.12
N ASN A 404 -2.43 -14.16 22.59
CA ASN A 404 -2.28 -15.38 21.79
C ASN A 404 -2.99 -15.24 20.43
N GLU A 405 -2.30 -15.63 19.35
CA GLU A 405 -2.72 -15.32 17.97
C GLU A 405 -4.03 -16.01 17.57
N VAL A 406 -4.36 -17.11 18.23
CA VAL A 406 -5.55 -17.91 17.94
C VAL A 406 -6.46 -17.92 19.16
N LEU A 407 -7.63 -17.30 19.02
CA LEU A 407 -8.67 -17.30 20.05
C LEU A 407 -9.81 -18.21 19.60
N ASP A 408 -9.78 -19.47 20.04
CA ASP A 408 -10.84 -20.45 19.81
C ASP A 408 -12.02 -20.23 20.76
N GLU A 409 -13.15 -20.88 20.50
CA GLU A 409 -14.39 -20.71 21.28
C GLU A 409 -14.19 -20.96 22.79
N GLU A 410 -13.52 -22.06 23.15
CA GLU A 410 -13.17 -22.39 24.53
C GLU A 410 -12.29 -21.31 25.18
N MET A 411 -11.33 -20.76 24.42
CA MET A 411 -10.47 -19.68 24.89
C MET A 411 -11.23 -18.37 25.05
N ALA A 412 -12.21 -18.08 24.18
CA ALA A 412 -13.06 -16.90 24.28
C ALA A 412 -14.00 -16.99 25.49
N LYS A 413 -14.63 -18.15 25.74
CA LYS A 413 -15.43 -18.41 26.95
C LYS A 413 -14.58 -18.26 28.21
N LYS A 414 -13.37 -18.84 28.20
CA LYS A 414 -12.40 -18.69 29.29
C LYS A 414 -12.00 -17.22 29.49
N ALA A 415 -11.76 -16.46 28.42
CA ALA A 415 -11.43 -15.04 28.50
C ALA A 415 -12.55 -14.25 29.18
N ILE A 416 -13.81 -14.50 28.79
CA ILE A 416 -14.97 -13.84 29.38
C ILE A 416 -15.07 -14.20 30.87
N GLY A 417 -15.02 -15.48 31.23
CA GLY A 417 -15.07 -15.89 32.64
C GLY A 417 -13.92 -15.31 33.49
N TYR A 418 -12.71 -15.21 32.92
CA TYR A 418 -11.59 -14.53 33.57
C TYR A 418 -11.86 -13.03 33.77
N LEU A 419 -12.42 -12.36 32.77
CA LEU A 419 -12.83 -10.96 32.88
C LEU A 419 -13.86 -10.79 34.01
N SER A 420 -14.89 -11.63 34.09
CA SER A 420 -15.89 -11.58 35.16
C SER A 420 -15.27 -11.71 36.55
N ASN A 421 -14.32 -12.63 36.70
CA ASN A 421 -13.59 -12.84 37.95
C ASN A 421 -12.73 -11.63 38.35
N ILE A 422 -12.07 -10.98 37.39
CA ILE A 422 -11.32 -9.74 37.63
C ILE A 422 -12.25 -8.63 38.10
N LEU A 423 -13.41 -8.49 37.45
CA LEU A 423 -14.39 -7.45 37.76
C LEU A 423 -15.08 -7.67 39.12
N GLN A 424 -15.31 -8.92 39.52
CA GLN A 424 -15.81 -9.24 40.86
C GLN A 424 -14.82 -8.85 41.96
N LYS A 425 -13.51 -9.01 41.72
CA LYS A 425 -12.45 -8.63 42.66
C LYS A 425 -12.25 -7.11 42.72
N GLU A 426 -12.32 -6.43 41.59
CA GLU A 426 -12.10 -4.98 41.48
C GLU A 426 -13.27 -4.28 40.75
N PRO A 427 -14.30 -3.81 41.47
CA PRO A 427 -15.48 -3.19 40.87
C PRO A 427 -15.20 -1.85 40.17
N SER A 428 -14.07 -1.20 40.47
CA SER A 428 -13.63 0.02 39.78
C SER A 428 -13.29 -0.22 38.31
N LEU A 429 -13.01 -1.47 37.92
CA LEU A 429 -12.68 -1.88 36.56
C LEU A 429 -13.94 -2.25 35.73
N GLU A 430 -15.12 -2.22 36.33
CA GLU A 430 -16.40 -2.57 35.67
C GLU A 430 -16.64 -1.78 34.38
N ILE A 431 -16.11 -0.56 34.31
CA ILE A 431 -16.18 0.27 33.10
C ILE A 431 -15.59 -0.45 31.87
N TYR A 432 -14.60 -1.33 32.03
CA TYR A 432 -13.93 -2.03 30.93
C TYR A 432 -14.68 -3.28 30.44
N ARG A 433 -15.76 -3.72 31.11
CA ARG A 433 -16.50 -4.94 30.75
C ARG A 433 -16.90 -4.95 29.27
N GLU A 434 -17.72 -3.98 28.89
CA GLU A 434 -18.30 -3.93 27.54
C GLU A 434 -17.23 -3.77 26.44
N PRO A 435 -16.26 -2.83 26.55
CA PRO A 435 -15.25 -2.70 25.51
C PRO A 435 -14.34 -3.92 25.38
N LEU A 436 -13.99 -4.59 26.49
CA LEU A 436 -13.17 -5.81 26.44
C LEU A 436 -13.95 -6.98 25.87
N ARG A 437 -15.24 -7.12 26.21
CA ARG A 437 -16.12 -8.15 25.64
C ARG A 437 -16.20 -8.02 24.13
N LYS A 438 -16.36 -6.80 23.61
CA LYS A 438 -16.28 -6.51 22.17
C LYS A 438 -14.94 -6.91 21.55
N VAL A 439 -13.82 -6.63 22.23
CA VAL A 439 -12.48 -7.04 21.74
C VAL A 439 -12.32 -8.56 21.70
N ILE A 440 -12.85 -9.28 22.69
CA ILE A 440 -12.86 -10.75 22.73
C ILE A 440 -13.65 -11.29 21.53
N ILE A 441 -14.88 -10.82 21.34
CA ILE A 441 -15.75 -11.23 20.22
C ILE A 441 -15.07 -10.93 18.88
N GLN A 442 -14.47 -9.74 18.75
CA GLN A 442 -13.76 -9.35 17.55
C GLN A 442 -12.60 -10.31 17.21
N ARG A 443 -11.78 -10.65 18.21
CA ARG A 443 -10.62 -11.55 18.01
C ARG A 443 -11.05 -12.99 17.72
N TYR A 444 -12.13 -13.44 18.34
CA TYR A 444 -12.71 -14.74 18.03
C TYR A 444 -13.23 -14.77 16.59
N LEU A 445 -14.02 -13.79 16.16
CA LEU A 445 -14.52 -13.70 14.78
C LEU A 445 -13.38 -13.58 13.76
N GLU A 446 -12.31 -12.84 14.09
CA GLU A 446 -11.08 -12.79 13.30
C GLU A 446 -10.47 -14.19 13.12
N SER A 447 -10.33 -14.94 14.22
CA SER A 447 -9.79 -16.30 14.22
C SER A 447 -10.67 -17.25 13.41
N MET A 448 -12.00 -17.17 13.58
CA MET A 448 -12.97 -17.99 12.84
C MET A 448 -12.95 -17.67 11.34
N SER A 449 -12.89 -16.38 10.97
CA SER A 449 -12.81 -15.96 9.56
C SER A 449 -11.55 -16.44 8.85
N ALA A 450 -10.47 -16.70 9.60
CA ALA A 450 -9.23 -17.23 9.06
C ALA A 450 -9.30 -18.76 8.84
N LYS A 451 -10.05 -19.47 9.68
CA LYS A 451 -10.13 -20.95 9.71
C LYS A 451 -11.28 -21.53 8.91
N THR A 452 -12.41 -20.82 8.85
CA THR A 452 -13.69 -21.35 8.33
C THR A 452 -14.26 -20.43 7.26
N THR A 453 -14.92 -21.00 6.26
CA THR A 453 -15.59 -20.24 5.19
C THR A 453 -17.08 -20.07 5.46
N ARG A 454 -17.72 -21.09 6.06
CA ARG A 454 -19.14 -21.06 6.44
C ARG A 454 -19.29 -21.65 7.84
N LEU A 455 -20.12 -21.02 8.65
CA LEU A 455 -20.49 -21.44 10.01
C LEU A 455 -22.01 -21.36 10.17
N GLU A 456 -22.56 -22.18 11.06
CA GLU A 456 -23.93 -22.02 11.53
C GLU A 456 -23.97 -20.92 12.59
N ALA A 457 -24.99 -20.06 12.57
CA ALA A 457 -25.12 -18.96 13.54
C ALA A 457 -25.23 -19.48 14.97
N ASP A 458 -25.89 -20.64 15.13
CA ASP A 458 -26.02 -21.32 16.42
C ASP A 458 -24.67 -21.80 16.98
N SER A 459 -23.62 -21.92 16.16
CA SER A 459 -22.28 -22.25 16.66
C SER A 459 -21.54 -21.05 17.27
N LEU A 460 -22.01 -19.81 17.02
CA LEU A 460 -21.39 -18.59 17.54
C LEU A 460 -21.96 -18.24 18.93
N GLN A 461 -21.67 -19.07 19.92
CA GLN A 461 -22.22 -18.93 21.26
C GLN A 461 -21.12 -18.51 22.26
N ILE A 462 -20.86 -17.20 22.32
CA ILE A 462 -19.85 -16.61 23.21
C ILE A 462 -20.57 -15.92 24.37
N GLY A 463 -20.61 -16.54 25.55
CA GLY A 463 -21.28 -15.98 26.73
C GLY A 463 -20.82 -16.61 28.05
N GLU A 464 -21.17 -15.98 29.18
CA GLU A 464 -20.96 -16.53 30.54
C GLU A 464 -21.99 -17.62 30.90
N THR A 465 -23.20 -17.50 30.36
CA THR A 465 -24.34 -18.38 30.59
C THR A 465 -24.64 -19.26 29.39
N ASN A 466 -25.48 -20.27 29.62
CA ASN A 466 -25.93 -21.21 28.60
C ASN A 466 -26.33 -20.49 27.30
N PRO A 467 -26.02 -21.12 26.16
CA PRO A 467 -26.29 -20.51 24.87
C PRO A 467 -27.76 -20.18 24.66
N SER A 468 -28.02 -18.95 24.24
CA SER A 468 -29.34 -18.47 23.84
C SER A 468 -29.22 -17.77 22.49
N GLU A 469 -30.19 -18.01 21.60
CA GLU A 469 -30.36 -17.29 20.34
C GLU A 469 -30.44 -15.76 20.56
N GLU A 470 -30.94 -15.33 21.73
CA GLU A 470 -31.02 -13.92 22.10
C GLU A 470 -29.65 -13.24 22.19
N ASN A 471 -28.60 -13.96 22.61
CA ASN A 471 -27.24 -13.39 22.69
C ASN A 471 -26.68 -13.14 21.29
N TYR A 472 -26.94 -14.05 20.35
CA TYR A 472 -26.52 -13.88 18.96
C TYR A 472 -27.22 -12.66 18.33
N ILE A 473 -28.55 -12.58 18.47
CA ILE A 473 -29.37 -11.52 17.86
C ILE A 473 -29.08 -10.13 18.47
N ASN A 474 -28.90 -10.04 19.79
CA ASN A 474 -28.78 -8.74 20.47
C ASN A 474 -27.34 -8.22 20.54
N GLU A 475 -26.34 -9.10 20.53
CA GLU A 475 -24.93 -8.72 20.76
C GLU A 475 -24.04 -8.99 19.53
N ILE A 476 -24.00 -10.24 19.07
CA ILE A 476 -23.02 -10.69 18.07
C ILE A 476 -23.38 -10.18 16.67
N GLU A 477 -24.63 -10.33 16.23
CA GLU A 477 -25.08 -9.89 14.91
C GLU A 477 -24.96 -8.36 14.72
N PRO A 478 -25.44 -7.51 15.65
CA PRO A 478 -25.26 -6.06 15.56
C PRO A 478 -23.77 -5.65 15.56
N PHE A 479 -22.93 -6.36 16.30
CA PHE A 479 -21.48 -6.14 16.30
C PHE A 479 -20.85 -6.49 14.95
N ILE A 480 -21.22 -7.63 14.34
CA ILE A 480 -20.77 -8.04 13.01
C ILE A 480 -21.10 -6.96 11.98
N LEU A 481 -22.34 -6.48 11.98
CA LEU A 481 -22.85 -5.51 11.02
C LEU A 481 -22.21 -4.12 11.16
N ASN A 482 -22.07 -3.60 12.39
CA ASN A 482 -21.73 -2.20 12.62
C ASN A 482 -20.26 -1.94 12.99
N GLU A 483 -19.62 -2.85 13.72
CA GLU A 483 -18.35 -2.58 14.40
C GLU A 483 -17.20 -3.51 13.99
N SER A 484 -17.50 -4.77 13.63
CA SER A 484 -16.50 -5.81 13.45
C SER A 484 -15.47 -5.46 12.37
N GLY A 485 -15.88 -4.83 11.27
CA GLY A 485 -14.99 -4.61 10.12
C GLY A 485 -14.62 -5.90 9.37
N ILE A 486 -15.22 -7.05 9.71
CA ILE A 486 -15.01 -8.35 9.06
C ILE A 486 -16.05 -8.51 7.94
N ALA A 487 -15.65 -9.05 6.79
CA ALA A 487 -16.52 -9.21 5.63
C ALA A 487 -17.32 -10.51 5.75
N VAL A 488 -18.53 -10.38 6.28
CA VAL A 488 -19.44 -11.50 6.60
C VAL A 488 -20.72 -11.34 5.81
N GLU A 489 -21.19 -12.44 5.21
CA GLU A 489 -22.52 -12.56 4.62
C GLU A 489 -23.37 -13.40 5.57
N ILE A 490 -24.54 -12.88 5.96
CA ILE A 490 -25.45 -13.55 6.90
C ILE A 490 -26.65 -14.06 6.11
N ASP A 491 -26.85 -15.39 6.10
CA ASP A 491 -28.02 -16.02 5.52
C ASP A 491 -28.97 -16.48 6.64
N HIS A 492 -30.02 -15.69 6.89
CA HIS A 492 -31.05 -16.00 7.87
C HIS A 492 -31.94 -17.18 7.47
N LYS A 493 -32.01 -17.55 6.18
CA LYS A 493 -32.85 -18.67 5.73
C LYS A 493 -32.25 -20.01 6.12
N THR A 494 -30.93 -20.12 6.05
CA THR A 494 -30.18 -21.32 6.46
C THR A 494 -29.50 -21.18 7.81
N ASN A 495 -29.77 -20.08 8.53
CA ASN A 495 -29.12 -19.71 9.79
C ASN A 495 -27.58 -19.86 9.74
N SER A 496 -26.93 -19.37 8.67
CA SER A 496 -25.50 -19.56 8.45
C SER A 496 -24.77 -18.27 8.10
N LEU A 497 -23.56 -18.10 8.62
CA LEU A 497 -22.65 -17.02 8.27
C LEU A 497 -21.58 -17.53 7.30
N SER A 498 -21.35 -16.78 6.23
CA SER A 498 -20.30 -17.03 5.26
C SER A 498 -19.25 -15.93 5.34
N PHE A 499 -18.01 -16.28 5.62
CA PHE A 499 -16.89 -15.35 5.52
C PHE A 499 -16.49 -15.24 4.04
N SER A 500 -16.89 -14.14 3.40
CA SER A 500 -16.64 -13.89 1.97
C SER A 500 -15.15 -14.01 1.61
N ASN A 501 -14.85 -14.54 0.42
CA ASN A 501 -13.54 -15.05 0.06
C ASN A 501 -12.43 -14.01 0.26
N THR A 502 -11.67 -14.31 1.29
CA THR A 502 -10.62 -13.54 1.93
C THR A 502 -9.50 -13.04 1.00
N THR A 503 -9.41 -13.41 -0.27
CA THR A 503 -8.26 -13.06 -1.14
C THR A 503 -8.12 -11.57 -1.38
N LYS A 504 -9.18 -10.83 -1.76
CA LYS A 504 -9.07 -9.39 -2.05
C LYS A 504 -8.79 -8.57 -0.79
N MET A 505 -9.44 -8.92 0.32
CA MET A 505 -9.23 -8.30 1.65
C MET A 505 -7.90 -8.71 2.29
N LYS A 506 -7.43 -9.96 2.13
CA LYS A 506 -6.09 -10.40 2.57
C LYS A 506 -5.00 -9.73 1.74
N VAL A 507 -5.21 -9.54 0.44
CA VAL A 507 -4.31 -8.76 -0.42
C VAL A 507 -4.27 -7.30 0.04
N LEU A 508 -5.42 -6.67 0.28
CA LEU A 508 -5.47 -5.30 0.85
C LEU A 508 -4.83 -5.22 2.24
N HIS A 509 -5.10 -6.17 3.13
CA HIS A 509 -4.50 -6.25 4.46
C HIS A 509 -2.98 -6.51 4.40
N ALA A 510 -2.52 -7.35 3.48
CA ALA A 510 -1.09 -7.57 3.23
C ALA A 510 -0.44 -6.30 2.66
N PHE A 511 -1.11 -5.59 1.76
CA PHE A 511 -0.68 -4.29 1.27
C PHE A 511 -0.63 -3.23 2.39
N ASN A 512 -1.59 -3.22 3.31
CA ASN A 512 -1.60 -2.31 4.46
C ASN A 512 -0.52 -2.65 5.49
N LEU A 513 -0.30 -3.93 5.80
CA LEU A 513 0.81 -4.39 6.64
C LEU A 513 2.18 -4.08 6.02
N LEU A 514 2.30 -4.15 4.69
CA LEU A 514 3.46 -3.69 3.95
C LEU A 514 3.59 -2.16 4.04
N ALA A 515 2.49 -1.42 3.89
CA ALA A 515 2.47 0.05 3.99
C ALA A 515 2.83 0.56 5.39
N GLU A 516 2.47 -0.14 6.47
CA GLU A 516 2.87 0.21 7.85
C GLU A 516 4.35 -0.04 8.15
N LYS A 517 4.97 -1.01 7.47
CA LYS A 517 6.42 -1.30 7.60
C LYS A 517 7.28 -0.40 6.72
N VAL A 518 6.68 0.32 5.79
CA VAL A 518 7.35 1.32 4.97
C VAL A 518 7.19 2.65 5.67
N ASP A 519 8.29 3.19 6.22
CA ASP A 519 8.31 4.57 6.69
C ASP A 519 7.77 5.47 5.57
N LEU A 520 6.73 6.26 5.88
CA LEU A 520 6.30 7.38 5.05
C LEU A 520 7.40 8.45 5.09
N GLN A 521 8.51 8.17 4.41
CA GLN A 521 9.40 9.25 4.01
C GLN A 521 8.58 10.18 3.11
N PRO A 522 8.69 11.51 3.27
CA PRO A 522 8.15 12.44 2.29
C PRO A 522 8.63 11.97 0.93
N ALA A 523 7.71 11.86 -0.04
CA ALA A 523 7.95 11.28 -1.36
C ALA A 523 9.39 11.58 -1.78
N ALA A 524 10.24 10.53 -1.80
CA ALA A 524 11.66 10.69 -2.12
C ALA A 524 11.73 11.60 -3.34
N PRO A 525 12.48 12.72 -3.30
CA PRO A 525 12.50 13.65 -4.40
C PRO A 525 12.84 12.81 -5.62
N ARG A 526 11.92 12.73 -6.59
CA ARG A 526 12.09 11.92 -7.81
C ARG A 526 13.54 12.11 -8.22
N ARG A 527 14.36 11.06 -8.17
CA ARG A 527 15.74 11.15 -8.64
C ARG A 527 15.61 11.70 -10.05
N LYS A 528 15.97 12.97 -10.24
CA LYS A 528 16.00 13.57 -11.56
C LYS A 528 16.96 12.68 -12.33
N LEU A 529 16.45 11.95 -13.32
CA LEU A 529 17.30 11.26 -14.28
C LEU A 529 18.22 12.33 -14.86
N ASP A 530 19.52 12.18 -14.63
CA ASP A 530 20.54 13.10 -15.13
C ASP A 530 20.72 12.84 -16.63
N ILE A 531 19.75 13.33 -17.42
CA ILE A 531 19.77 13.24 -18.88
C ILE A 531 20.67 14.37 -19.37
N ARG A 532 21.95 14.05 -19.52
CA ARG A 532 22.93 14.93 -20.14
C ARG A 532 22.83 14.85 -21.66
N PRO A 533 23.19 15.92 -22.39
CA PRO A 533 23.23 15.91 -23.85
C PRO A 533 24.06 14.74 -24.43
N GLU A 534 25.14 14.37 -23.74
CA GLU A 534 26.00 13.23 -24.09
C GLU A 534 25.26 11.89 -24.12
N HIS A 535 24.27 11.69 -23.24
CA HIS A 535 23.49 10.46 -23.18
C HIS A 535 22.53 10.36 -24.37
N LEU A 536 21.96 11.49 -24.80
CA LEU A 536 21.10 11.56 -25.98
C LEU A 536 21.91 11.33 -27.26
N GLN A 537 23.13 11.88 -27.34
CA GLN A 537 24.01 11.70 -28.48
C GLN A 537 24.47 10.24 -28.63
N ARG A 538 24.87 9.58 -27.54
CA ARG A 538 25.20 8.14 -27.57
C ARG A 538 24.01 7.26 -27.96
N ALA A 539 22.79 7.61 -27.54
CA ALA A 539 21.59 6.88 -27.93
C ALA A 539 21.29 7.06 -29.42
N HIS A 540 21.46 8.28 -29.95
CA HIS A 540 21.32 8.59 -31.37
C HIS A 540 22.35 7.82 -32.22
N ASP A 541 23.63 7.84 -31.83
CA ASP A 541 24.71 7.14 -32.53
C ASP A 541 24.45 5.64 -32.57
N ARG A 542 24.02 5.06 -31.45
CA ARG A 542 23.66 3.64 -31.38
C ARG A 542 22.48 3.31 -32.31
N SER A 543 21.47 4.17 -32.37
CA SER A 543 20.34 4.00 -33.29
C SER A 543 20.76 4.11 -34.76
N SER A 544 21.67 5.03 -35.09
CA SER A 544 22.20 5.20 -36.45
C SER A 544 23.01 3.98 -36.92
N ILE A 545 23.82 3.42 -36.03
CA ILE A 545 24.61 2.21 -36.31
C ILE A 545 23.70 1.00 -36.55
N ILE A 546 22.69 0.80 -35.69
CA ILE A 546 21.74 -0.31 -35.83
C ILE A 546 20.98 -0.20 -37.15
N HIS A 547 20.52 1.00 -37.52
CA HIS A 547 19.83 1.24 -38.78
C HIS A 547 20.72 0.95 -40.00
N ARG A 548 22.00 1.36 -39.98
CA ARG A 548 22.94 1.04 -41.07
C ARG A 548 23.20 -0.46 -41.19
N LEU A 549 23.37 -1.15 -40.07
CA LEU A 549 23.56 -2.61 -40.07
C LEU A 549 22.34 -3.33 -40.63
N GLN A 550 21.13 -2.90 -40.26
CA GLN A 550 19.90 -3.45 -40.80
C GLN A 550 19.84 -3.27 -42.33
N TYR A 551 20.10 -2.06 -42.83
CA TYR A 551 20.10 -1.78 -44.26
C TYR A 551 21.11 -2.64 -45.03
N LEU A 552 22.33 -2.79 -44.52
CA LEU A 552 23.35 -3.66 -45.13
C LEU A 552 22.95 -5.15 -45.10
N CYS A 553 22.28 -5.60 -44.05
CA CYS A 553 21.76 -6.96 -43.98
C CYS A 553 20.63 -7.21 -44.99
N GLU A 554 19.78 -6.21 -45.23
CA GLU A 554 18.71 -6.25 -46.22
C GLU A 554 19.29 -6.26 -47.64
N GLU A 555 20.23 -5.36 -47.96
CA GLU A 555 20.89 -5.27 -49.27
C GLU A 555 21.63 -6.56 -49.62
N THR A 556 22.42 -7.11 -48.69
CA THR A 556 23.10 -8.41 -48.90
C THR A 556 22.14 -9.60 -49.00
N ALA A 557 20.93 -9.50 -48.45
CA ALA A 557 19.90 -10.53 -48.60
C ALA A 557 19.20 -10.41 -49.97
N GLU A 558 18.99 -9.20 -50.48
CA GLU A 558 18.47 -8.95 -51.82
C GLU A 558 19.43 -9.40 -52.91
N GLU A 559 20.73 -9.07 -52.80
CA GLU A 559 21.77 -9.56 -53.72
C GLU A 559 21.81 -11.10 -53.78
N ARG A 560 21.69 -11.76 -52.62
CA ARG A 560 21.62 -13.24 -52.56
C ARG A 560 20.38 -13.80 -53.27
N ARG A 561 19.24 -13.13 -53.17
CA ARG A 561 18.02 -13.53 -53.88
C ARG A 561 18.14 -13.32 -55.38
N GLN A 562 18.77 -12.23 -55.82
CA GLN A 562 18.97 -11.94 -57.24
C GLN A 562 19.95 -12.94 -57.86
N ASN A 563 21.09 -13.18 -57.22
CA ASN A 563 22.06 -14.18 -57.68
C ASN A 563 21.46 -15.60 -57.77
N ALA A 564 20.56 -15.96 -56.86
CA ALA A 564 19.86 -17.25 -56.93
C ALA A 564 18.92 -17.34 -58.14
N LYS A 565 18.20 -16.25 -58.46
CA LYS A 565 17.34 -16.18 -59.66
C LYS A 565 18.16 -16.23 -60.94
N ASP A 566 19.24 -15.45 -61.03
CA ASP A 566 20.09 -15.41 -62.23
C ASP A 566 20.74 -16.77 -62.49
N LYS A 567 21.12 -17.49 -61.42
CA LYS A 567 21.62 -18.87 -61.53
C LYS A 567 20.55 -19.84 -62.04
N GLU A 568 19.32 -19.73 -61.54
CA GLU A 568 18.19 -20.55 -62.01
C GLU A 568 17.87 -20.28 -63.49
N GLU A 569 17.90 -19.02 -63.92
CA GLU A 569 17.71 -18.64 -65.32
C GLU A 569 18.83 -19.17 -66.22
N ALA A 570 20.09 -19.08 -65.78
CA ALA A 570 21.22 -19.65 -66.50
C ALA A 570 21.13 -21.18 -66.64
N GLU A 571 20.68 -21.88 -65.60
CA GLU A 571 20.43 -23.33 -65.64
C GLU A 571 19.31 -23.68 -66.65
N ARG A 572 18.25 -22.88 -66.71
CA ARG A 572 17.16 -23.05 -67.70
C ARG A 572 17.63 -22.82 -69.13
N GLU A 573 18.42 -21.78 -69.39
CA GLU A 573 18.96 -21.51 -70.73
C GLU A 573 19.99 -22.57 -71.15
N ASN A 574 20.86 -23.03 -70.25
CA ASN A 574 21.77 -24.16 -70.54
C ASN A 574 21.00 -25.44 -70.88
N ALA A 575 19.96 -25.77 -70.12
CA ALA A 575 19.10 -26.92 -70.42
C ALA A 575 18.38 -26.79 -71.77
N ARG A 576 18.04 -25.56 -72.19
CA ARG A 576 17.46 -25.27 -73.50
C ARG A 576 18.47 -25.45 -74.62
N LEU A 577 19.69 -24.91 -74.46
CA LEU A 577 20.79 -25.05 -75.41
C LEU A 577 21.19 -26.52 -75.59
N GLU A 578 21.26 -27.30 -74.51
CA GLU A 578 21.54 -28.75 -74.58
C GLU A 578 20.46 -29.51 -75.38
N ARG A 579 19.18 -29.14 -75.24
CA ARG A 579 18.10 -29.73 -76.06
C ARG A 579 18.28 -29.41 -77.53
N VAL A 580 18.60 -28.17 -77.87
CA VAL A 580 18.83 -27.74 -79.27
C VAL A 580 20.03 -28.48 -79.87
N GLN A 581 21.17 -28.54 -79.16
CA GLN A 581 22.35 -29.27 -79.63
C GLN A 581 22.08 -30.77 -79.83
N ASN A 582 21.30 -31.39 -78.94
CA ASN A 582 20.93 -32.79 -79.09
C ASN A 582 19.99 -33.03 -80.28
N GLU A 583 19.08 -32.10 -80.59
CA GLU A 583 18.26 -32.17 -81.79
C GLU A 583 19.08 -31.99 -83.08
N GLU A 584 20.03 -31.05 -83.09
CA GLU A 584 20.95 -30.86 -84.23
C GLU A 584 21.82 -32.10 -84.48
N ARG A 585 22.40 -32.68 -83.43
CA ARG A 585 23.17 -33.94 -83.54
C ARG A 585 22.33 -35.08 -84.12
N LYS A 586 21.05 -35.19 -83.73
CA LYS A 586 20.13 -36.19 -84.30
C LYS A 586 19.84 -35.93 -85.78
N ARG A 587 19.69 -34.66 -86.19
CA ARG A 587 19.48 -34.28 -87.60
C ARG A 587 20.72 -34.56 -88.45
N GLU A 588 21.91 -34.23 -87.97
CA GLU A 588 23.16 -34.51 -88.68
C GLU A 588 23.42 -36.01 -88.84
N ALA A 589 23.20 -36.79 -87.78
CA ALA A 589 23.30 -38.25 -87.83
C ALA A 589 22.32 -38.86 -88.84
N ALA A 590 21.08 -38.33 -88.92
CA ALA A 590 20.10 -38.77 -89.91
C ALA A 590 20.54 -38.43 -91.35
N ARG A 591 21.13 -37.25 -91.59
CA ARG A 591 21.63 -36.83 -92.90
C ARG A 591 22.81 -37.70 -93.35
N LEU A 592 23.80 -37.92 -92.48
CA LEU A 592 24.95 -38.80 -92.74
C LEU A 592 24.51 -40.24 -93.05
N ALA A 593 23.51 -40.76 -92.34
CA ALA A 593 22.95 -42.08 -92.63
C ALA A 593 22.27 -42.14 -94.02
N GLN A 594 21.62 -41.06 -94.45
CA GLN A 594 21.01 -40.96 -95.77
C GLN A 594 22.05 -40.85 -96.89
N GLU A 595 23.09 -40.03 -96.70
CA GLU A 595 24.22 -39.92 -97.63
C GLU A 595 24.95 -41.27 -97.78
N ALA A 596 25.21 -41.98 -96.68
CA ALA A 596 25.84 -43.30 -96.71
C ALA A 596 25.01 -44.35 -97.46
N ARG A 597 23.68 -44.31 -97.33
CA ARG A 597 22.77 -45.17 -98.12
C ARG A 597 22.86 -44.86 -99.61
N GLY A 598 22.80 -43.59 -100.00
CA GLY A 598 22.92 -43.19 -101.41
C GLY A 598 24.28 -43.57 -102.03
N LEU A 599 25.36 -43.49 -101.26
CA LEU A 599 26.70 -43.88 -101.72
C LEU A 599 26.82 -45.39 -101.92
N ALA A 600 26.21 -46.19 -101.04
CA ALA A 600 26.15 -47.65 -101.19
C ALA A 600 25.37 -48.07 -102.45
N GLU A 601 24.21 -47.45 -102.70
CA GLU A 601 23.40 -47.69 -103.91
C GLU A 601 24.17 -47.37 -105.20
N TYR A 602 24.90 -46.25 -105.24
CA TYR A 602 25.72 -45.89 -106.40
C TYR A 602 26.87 -46.87 -106.64
N GLN A 603 27.53 -47.35 -105.57
CA GLN A 603 28.60 -48.35 -105.69
C GLN A 603 28.09 -49.69 -106.22
N GLU A 604 26.89 -50.12 -105.81
CA GLU A 604 26.27 -51.32 -106.35
C GLU A 604 25.99 -51.20 -107.85
N PHE A 605 25.48 -50.06 -108.32
CA PHE A 605 25.25 -49.79 -109.74
C PHE A 605 26.55 -49.89 -110.57
N VAL A 606 27.64 -49.26 -110.12
CA VAL A 606 28.94 -49.33 -110.81
C VAL A 606 29.46 -50.77 -110.89
N ASN A 607 29.27 -51.55 -109.84
CA ASN A 607 29.69 -52.95 -109.81
C ASN A 607 28.88 -53.81 -110.79
N GLN A 608 27.58 -53.56 -110.96
CA GLN A 608 26.75 -54.25 -111.95
C GLN A 608 27.23 -53.97 -113.39
N GLU A 609 27.61 -52.74 -113.72
CA GLU A 609 28.14 -52.40 -115.05
C GLU A 609 29.48 -53.09 -115.34
N ARG A 610 30.38 -53.17 -114.34
CA ARG A 610 31.64 -53.92 -114.49
C ARG A 610 31.40 -55.40 -114.80
N ARG A 611 30.37 -56.01 -114.21
CA ARG A 611 29.99 -57.42 -114.43
C ARG A 611 29.50 -57.67 -115.86
N LYS A 612 28.73 -56.73 -116.44
CA LYS A 612 28.30 -56.81 -117.86
C LYS A 612 29.50 -56.86 -118.81
N VAL A 613 30.57 -56.12 -118.52
CA VAL A 613 31.80 -56.11 -119.33
C VAL A 613 32.51 -57.47 -119.27
N VAL A 614 32.57 -58.11 -118.09
CA VAL A 614 33.19 -59.44 -117.91
C VAL A 614 32.47 -60.51 -118.73
N LEU A 615 31.12 -60.52 -118.71
CA LEU A 615 30.33 -61.46 -119.52
C LEU A 615 30.60 -61.30 -121.02
N ARG A 616 30.75 -60.06 -121.50
CA ARG A 616 31.04 -59.78 -122.91
C ARG A 616 32.37 -60.42 -123.36
N ARG A 617 33.42 -60.27 -122.54
CA ARG A 617 34.75 -60.88 -122.81
C ARG A 617 34.74 -62.41 -122.76
N LEU A 618 33.91 -63.02 -121.92
CA LEU A 618 33.80 -64.48 -121.85
C LEU A 618 33.07 -65.10 -123.04
N LYS A 619 32.02 -64.44 -123.54
CA LYS A 619 31.31 -64.85 -124.77
C LYS A 619 32.25 -64.84 -126.00
N GLU A 620 33.22 -63.93 -126.05
CA GLU A 620 34.23 -63.90 -127.13
C GLU A 620 35.23 -65.07 -127.06
N LYS A 621 35.59 -65.53 -125.85
CA LYS A 621 36.65 -66.54 -125.63
C LYS A 621 36.18 -67.99 -125.83
N TYR A 622 34.93 -68.30 -125.49
CA TYR A 622 34.35 -69.64 -125.62
C TYR A 622 33.09 -69.60 -126.49
N LYS A 623 33.23 -69.88 -127.79
CA LYS A 623 32.14 -69.73 -128.79
C LYS A 623 30.88 -70.56 -128.51
N SER A 624 30.97 -71.62 -127.70
CA SER A 624 29.85 -72.50 -127.31
C SER A 624 29.25 -72.16 -125.94
N PHE A 625 29.70 -71.07 -125.29
CA PHE A 625 29.34 -70.70 -123.93
C PHE A 625 28.25 -69.63 -123.91
N THR A 626 27.01 -70.05 -123.75
CA THR A 626 25.82 -69.18 -123.62
C THR A 626 25.44 -68.97 -122.16
N VAL A 627 25.34 -67.71 -121.72
CA VAL A 627 25.00 -67.32 -120.34
C VAL A 627 23.90 -66.23 -120.35
N PRO A 628 22.87 -66.30 -119.47
CA PRO A 628 21.84 -65.27 -119.31
C PRO A 628 22.38 -63.94 -118.75
N ASP A 629 21.91 -62.81 -119.27
CA ASP A 629 22.39 -61.47 -118.86
C ASP A 629 21.88 -61.03 -117.45
N THR A 630 20.92 -61.75 -116.86
CA THR A 630 20.36 -61.52 -115.51
C THR A 630 21.36 -61.76 -114.38
N ILE A 631 22.44 -62.49 -114.63
CA ILE A 631 23.47 -62.78 -113.60
C ILE A 631 24.17 -61.49 -113.14
N THR A 632 24.18 -60.43 -113.96
CA THR A 632 24.83 -59.15 -113.65
C THR A 632 24.22 -58.38 -112.47
N GLN A 633 22.97 -58.66 -112.11
CA GLN A 633 22.24 -58.03 -111.01
C GLN A 633 22.52 -58.68 -109.64
N LYS A 634 23.16 -59.86 -109.61
CA LYS A 634 23.44 -60.58 -108.36
C LYS A 634 24.69 -60.04 -107.65
N ASN A 635 24.79 -60.26 -106.33
CA ASN A 635 25.89 -59.79 -105.48
C ASN A 635 27.28 -60.19 -106.00
N SER A 636 28.33 -59.46 -105.62
CA SER A 636 29.66 -59.61 -106.25
C SER A 636 30.26 -61.00 -106.10
N THR A 637 30.08 -61.58 -104.93
CA THR A 637 30.48 -62.96 -104.62
C THR A 637 29.67 -63.95 -105.45
N ASP A 638 28.37 -63.74 -105.55
CA ASP A 638 27.43 -64.66 -106.19
C ASP A 638 27.55 -64.60 -107.71
N PHE A 639 27.80 -63.42 -108.28
CA PHE A 639 28.14 -63.25 -109.69
C PHE A 639 29.40 -64.05 -110.03
N VAL A 640 30.46 -63.90 -109.24
CA VAL A 640 31.71 -64.63 -109.48
C VAL A 640 31.49 -66.13 -109.28
N GLN A 641 30.78 -66.54 -108.22
CA GLN A 641 30.52 -67.95 -107.94
C GLN A 641 29.66 -68.61 -109.02
N GLU A 642 28.58 -67.97 -109.48
CA GLU A 642 27.67 -68.53 -110.48
C GLU A 642 28.27 -68.49 -111.88
N LEU A 643 29.00 -67.42 -112.24
CA LEU A 643 29.77 -67.34 -113.48
C LEU A 643 30.87 -68.41 -113.50
N THR A 644 31.58 -68.57 -112.39
CA THR A 644 32.60 -69.61 -112.23
C THR A 644 31.94 -70.98 -112.28
N MET A 645 30.79 -71.17 -111.63
CA MET A 645 30.05 -72.43 -111.66
C MET A 645 29.63 -72.80 -113.08
N LEU A 646 29.06 -71.87 -113.85
CA LEU A 646 28.65 -72.13 -115.24
C LEU A 646 29.85 -72.42 -116.15
N LEU A 647 30.95 -71.66 -115.99
CA LEU A 647 32.21 -71.91 -116.71
C LEU A 647 32.79 -73.28 -116.32
N THR A 648 32.73 -73.62 -115.03
CA THR A 648 33.19 -74.89 -114.47
C THR A 648 32.25 -76.02 -114.87
N GLU A 649 30.95 -75.81 -115.07
CA GLU A 649 30.00 -76.79 -115.58
C GLU A 649 30.21 -77.07 -117.05
N HIS A 650 30.52 -76.05 -117.84
CA HIS A 650 30.94 -76.23 -119.24
C HIS A 650 32.23 -77.08 -119.30
N LEU A 651 33.20 -76.78 -118.44
CA LEU A 651 34.45 -77.56 -118.27
C LEU A 651 34.23 -78.94 -117.59
N LYS A 652 33.19 -79.08 -116.76
CA LYS A 652 32.78 -80.32 -116.09
C LYS A 652 31.98 -81.22 -117.01
N LYS A 653 31.22 -80.70 -117.98
CA LYS A 653 30.57 -81.53 -119.01
C LYS A 653 31.63 -82.21 -119.89
N THR A 654 32.75 -81.54 -120.13
CA THR A 654 33.94 -82.13 -120.79
C THR A 654 34.77 -83.06 -119.91
N THR A 655 34.58 -83.08 -118.58
CA THR A 655 35.34 -83.95 -117.65
C THR A 655 34.48 -85.01 -116.93
N ARG A 656 33.14 -84.91 -116.94
CA ARG A 656 32.17 -85.90 -116.45
C ARG A 656 32.03 -87.12 -117.37
N GLU A 657 32.61 -87.08 -118.56
CA GLU A 657 32.90 -88.30 -119.34
C GLU A 657 34.01 -89.15 -118.70
N LYS A 658 34.78 -88.63 -117.72
CA LYS A 658 35.95 -89.34 -117.22
C LYS A 658 35.76 -90.19 -115.97
N MET A 659 35.16 -89.78 -114.86
CA MET A 659 35.15 -90.66 -113.67
C MET A 659 33.98 -90.45 -112.72
N ALA A 660 33.35 -91.58 -112.38
CA ALA A 660 32.27 -91.79 -111.43
C ALA A 660 32.75 -91.79 -109.96
N ASP A 661 31.79 -91.95 -109.04
CA ASP A 661 31.89 -92.15 -107.58
C ASP A 661 31.71 -90.92 -106.67
N VAL A 662 30.45 -90.63 -106.33
CA VAL A 662 30.10 -89.83 -105.14
C VAL A 662 28.93 -90.47 -104.38
N THR A 663 29.21 -91.56 -103.68
CA THR A 663 28.50 -91.96 -102.45
C THR A 663 29.02 -91.21 -101.20
N LYS A 664 29.70 -90.07 -101.38
CA LYS A 664 30.39 -89.33 -100.29
C LYS A 664 29.78 -87.97 -99.90
N MET A 665 28.81 -87.43 -100.65
CA MET A 665 28.30 -86.07 -100.41
C MET A 665 27.32 -85.96 -99.24
N ASN A 666 26.61 -87.04 -98.89
CA ASN A 666 25.60 -87.03 -97.82
C ASN A 666 26.19 -86.97 -96.38
N TYR A 667 27.50 -87.10 -96.19
CA TYR A 667 28.13 -87.02 -94.87
C TYR A 667 28.53 -85.60 -94.44
N PHE A 668 28.62 -84.65 -95.38
CA PHE A 668 29.11 -83.29 -95.07
C PHE A 668 28.02 -82.38 -94.49
N GLU A 669 26.79 -82.48 -94.97
CA GLU A 669 25.66 -81.67 -94.48
C GLU A 669 25.23 -82.02 -93.05
N ARG A 670 25.44 -83.27 -92.62
CA ARG A 670 25.11 -83.70 -91.25
C ARG A 670 26.10 -83.16 -90.21
N ALA A 671 27.38 -83.00 -90.58
CA ALA A 671 28.43 -82.51 -89.68
C ALA A 671 28.34 -81.00 -89.37
N CYS A 672 27.86 -80.19 -90.32
CA CYS A 672 27.74 -78.74 -90.10
C CYS A 672 26.61 -78.40 -89.12
N ARG A 673 25.50 -79.14 -89.13
CA ARG A 673 24.36 -78.90 -88.22
C ARG A 673 24.64 -79.31 -86.77
N GLU A 674 25.48 -80.32 -86.53
CA GLU A 674 25.88 -80.72 -85.17
C GLU A 674 26.87 -79.74 -84.50
N LEU A 675 27.59 -78.90 -85.27
CA LEU A 675 28.57 -77.94 -84.75
C LEU A 675 28.00 -76.58 -84.34
N GLU A 676 26.90 -76.15 -84.96
CA GLU A 676 26.35 -74.80 -84.77
C GLU A 676 25.40 -74.69 -83.57
N ILE A 677 24.62 -75.74 -83.31
CA ILE A 677 23.61 -75.75 -82.24
C ILE A 677 24.25 -75.59 -80.84
N PRO A 678 25.35 -76.28 -80.48
CA PRO A 678 25.96 -76.14 -79.17
C PRO A 678 26.61 -74.76 -78.93
N LYS A 679 27.09 -74.09 -79.99
CA LYS A 679 27.75 -72.78 -79.86
C LYS A 679 26.77 -71.67 -79.51
N ARG A 680 25.54 -71.72 -80.05
CA ARG A 680 24.50 -70.75 -79.74
C ARG A 680 23.96 -70.91 -78.32
N GLU A 681 23.70 -72.16 -77.90
CA GLU A 681 23.26 -72.42 -76.52
C GLU A 681 24.32 -72.02 -75.48
N ARG A 682 25.60 -72.09 -75.83
CA ARG A 682 26.69 -71.68 -74.92
C ARG A 682 26.77 -70.17 -74.76
N ILE A 683 26.53 -69.40 -75.82
CA ILE A 683 26.48 -67.93 -75.77
C ILE A 683 25.27 -67.47 -74.96
N GLU A 684 24.09 -68.06 -75.18
CA GLU A 684 22.89 -67.73 -74.39
C GLU A 684 23.05 -68.09 -72.91
N ARG A 685 23.76 -69.19 -72.59
CA ARG A 685 24.11 -69.53 -71.21
C ARG A 685 25.13 -68.56 -70.61
N GLU A 686 26.14 -68.13 -71.35
CA GLU A 686 27.14 -67.16 -70.90
C GLU A 686 26.50 -65.80 -70.58
N GLU A 687 25.58 -65.30 -71.42
CA GLU A 687 24.85 -64.05 -71.18
C GLU A 687 23.90 -64.17 -69.97
N ALA A 688 23.22 -65.32 -69.84
CA ALA A 688 22.36 -65.58 -68.69
C ALA A 688 23.16 -65.67 -67.37
N GLU A 689 24.36 -66.26 -67.40
CA GLU A 689 25.26 -66.29 -66.24
C GLU A 689 25.85 -64.92 -65.90
N GLN A 690 26.23 -64.11 -66.89
CA GLN A 690 26.67 -62.73 -66.67
C GLN A 690 25.58 -61.90 -65.98
N HIS A 691 24.35 -61.95 -66.46
CA HIS A 691 23.24 -61.24 -65.81
C HIS A 691 22.85 -61.78 -64.44
N LYS A 692 23.14 -63.07 -64.17
CA LYS A 692 22.97 -63.65 -62.82
C LYS A 692 24.10 -63.21 -61.89
N ALA A 693 25.33 -63.12 -62.39
CA ALA A 693 26.51 -62.65 -61.65
C ALA A 693 26.40 -61.16 -61.31
N GLU A 694 25.93 -60.31 -62.23
CA GLU A 694 25.68 -58.90 -61.96
C GLU A 694 24.61 -58.70 -60.88
N ARG A 695 23.52 -59.47 -60.93
CA ARG A 695 22.47 -59.45 -59.90
C ARG A 695 22.98 -59.97 -58.55
N ALA A 696 23.86 -60.97 -58.54
CA ALA A 696 24.48 -61.47 -57.33
C ALA A 696 25.45 -60.44 -56.73
N ALA A 697 26.32 -59.82 -57.55
CA ALA A 697 27.26 -58.79 -57.13
C ALA A 697 26.55 -57.53 -56.60
N ALA A 698 25.43 -57.12 -57.22
CA ALA A 698 24.62 -56.01 -56.72
C ALA A 698 24.02 -56.32 -55.33
N ARG A 699 23.55 -57.56 -55.11
CA ARG A 699 23.03 -58.00 -53.81
C ARG A 699 24.13 -58.10 -52.76
N GLU A 700 25.31 -58.60 -53.13
CA GLU A 700 26.45 -58.71 -52.22
C GLU A 700 26.98 -57.33 -51.81
N ASN A 701 27.08 -56.39 -52.76
CA ASN A 701 27.44 -55.00 -52.47
C ASN A 701 26.44 -54.32 -51.53
N PHE A 702 25.13 -54.57 -51.72
CA PHE A 702 24.09 -54.06 -50.83
C PHE A 702 24.22 -54.64 -49.40
N LEU A 703 24.48 -55.94 -49.28
CA LEU A 703 24.72 -56.61 -48.00
C LEU A 703 26.00 -56.12 -47.31
N ILE A 704 27.06 -55.85 -48.06
CA ILE A 704 28.33 -55.31 -47.55
C ILE A 704 28.13 -53.87 -47.05
N GLN A 705 27.38 -53.04 -47.77
CA GLN A 705 27.06 -51.68 -47.30
C GLN A 705 26.24 -51.72 -46.00
N HIS A 706 25.23 -52.59 -45.92
CA HIS A 706 24.45 -52.76 -44.69
C HIS A 706 25.28 -53.29 -43.51
N ARG A 707 26.23 -54.22 -43.74
CA ARG A 707 27.16 -54.68 -42.69
C ARG A 707 28.09 -53.56 -42.23
N LYS A 708 28.66 -52.76 -43.15
CA LYS A 708 29.51 -51.61 -42.80
C LYS A 708 28.76 -50.57 -41.98
N GLU A 709 27.51 -50.26 -42.33
CA GLU A 709 26.68 -49.37 -41.52
C GLU A 709 26.37 -49.94 -40.13
N PHE A 710 26.09 -51.25 -40.05
CA PHE A 710 25.84 -51.91 -38.78
C PHE A 710 27.08 -51.93 -37.88
N GLU A 711 28.26 -52.25 -38.42
CA GLU A 711 29.54 -52.21 -37.71
C GLU A 711 29.90 -50.79 -37.26
N LYS A 712 29.65 -49.77 -38.10
CA LYS A 712 29.83 -48.37 -37.72
C LYS A 712 28.93 -47.97 -36.55
N ARG A 713 27.66 -48.38 -36.56
CA ARG A 713 26.73 -48.12 -35.44
C ARG A 713 27.16 -48.84 -34.15
N GLN A 714 27.74 -50.04 -34.24
CA GLN A 714 28.29 -50.73 -33.07
C GLN A 714 29.54 -50.03 -32.53
N GLN A 715 30.45 -49.59 -33.40
CA GLN A 715 31.62 -48.80 -33.02
C GLN A 715 31.21 -47.46 -32.37
N ASP A 716 30.23 -46.75 -32.94
CA ASP A 716 29.70 -45.51 -32.36
C ASP A 716 29.10 -45.77 -30.97
N ASN A 717 28.38 -46.88 -30.78
CA ASN A 717 27.84 -47.27 -29.47
C ASN A 717 28.92 -47.66 -28.45
N GLU A 718 30.00 -48.34 -28.87
CA GLU A 718 31.14 -48.66 -28.01
C GLU A 718 31.93 -47.40 -27.61
N VAL A 719 32.08 -46.46 -28.54
CA VAL A 719 32.69 -45.14 -28.31
C VAL A 719 31.85 -44.32 -27.33
N LEU A 720 30.53 -44.29 -27.49
CA LEU A 720 29.60 -43.61 -26.58
C LEU A 720 29.64 -44.20 -25.16
N LYS A 721 29.79 -45.52 -25.02
CA LYS A 721 29.99 -46.17 -23.70
C LYS A 721 31.30 -45.78 -23.01
N LYS A 722 32.35 -45.45 -23.76
CA LYS A 722 33.62 -44.92 -23.20
C LYS A 722 33.46 -43.47 -22.75
N PHE A 723 32.78 -42.64 -23.54
CA PHE A 723 32.55 -41.24 -23.22
C PHE A 723 31.66 -41.02 -21.98
N LEU A 724 30.75 -41.94 -21.65
CA LEU A 724 29.98 -41.84 -20.41
C LEU A 724 30.82 -41.99 -19.13
N LYS A 725 31.95 -42.71 -19.19
CA LYS A 725 32.92 -42.78 -18.08
C LYS A 725 33.86 -41.57 -18.06
N GLU A 726 34.22 -41.05 -19.23
CA GLU A 726 35.08 -39.87 -19.37
C GLU A 726 34.36 -38.55 -19.06
N ALA A 727 33.04 -38.47 -19.24
CA ALA A 727 32.24 -37.29 -18.92
C ALA A 727 32.23 -36.98 -17.41
N ALA A 728 32.25 -38.01 -16.55
CA ALA A 728 32.38 -37.84 -15.10
C ALA A 728 33.76 -37.29 -14.70
N VAL A 729 34.82 -37.76 -15.38
CA VAL A 729 36.21 -37.31 -15.17
C VAL A 729 36.46 -35.91 -15.75
N PHE A 730 35.77 -35.56 -16.83
CA PHE A 730 35.90 -34.25 -17.49
C PHE A 730 35.23 -33.11 -16.71
N ALA A 731 34.15 -33.40 -15.97
CA ALA A 731 33.50 -32.43 -15.08
C ALA A 731 34.42 -32.02 -13.91
N GLU A 732 35.24 -32.93 -13.39
CA GLU A 732 36.26 -32.62 -12.36
C GLU A 732 37.45 -31.83 -12.93
N GLN A 733 37.79 -32.00 -14.22
CA GLN A 733 38.94 -31.34 -14.85
C GLN A 733 38.67 -29.92 -15.36
N ILE A 734 37.41 -29.53 -15.62
CA ILE A 734 37.06 -28.16 -16.06
C ILE A 734 37.26 -27.10 -14.96
N GLN A 735 37.27 -27.47 -13.67
CA GLN A 735 37.56 -26.52 -12.59
C GLN A 735 39.04 -26.06 -12.53
N MET A 736 39.97 -26.69 -13.27
CA MET A 736 41.41 -26.53 -13.06
C MET A 736 42.18 -25.83 -14.20
N LYS A 737 41.57 -25.41 -15.32
CA LYS A 737 42.31 -24.79 -16.44
C LYS A 737 41.57 -23.64 -17.14
N GLU A 738 41.69 -22.45 -16.55
CA GLU A 738 41.63 -21.18 -17.29
C GLU A 738 42.92 -20.99 -18.11
N LYS A 739 42.82 -20.61 -19.40
CA LYS A 739 43.97 -20.07 -20.18
C LYS A 739 43.61 -18.92 -21.12
N THR A 740 44.20 -17.78 -20.78
CA THR A 740 44.80 -16.63 -21.51
C THR A 740 44.55 -16.40 -23.00
N SER A 741 44.36 -15.12 -23.34
CA SER A 741 43.93 -14.57 -24.65
C SER A 741 45.02 -14.56 -25.72
N LYS A 742 44.64 -14.91 -26.96
CA LYS A 742 45.47 -14.98 -28.19
C LYS A 742 46.27 -13.71 -28.52
N ARG A 743 45.94 -12.58 -27.91
CA ARG A 743 46.63 -11.30 -28.11
C ARG A 743 48.04 -11.30 -27.49
N ASP A 744 48.20 -11.97 -26.36
CA ASP A 744 49.49 -12.02 -25.64
C ASP A 744 50.46 -12.99 -26.33
N GLU A 745 49.95 -14.07 -26.93
CA GLU A 745 50.75 -14.98 -27.76
C GLU A 745 51.28 -14.28 -29.03
N GLN A 746 50.47 -13.42 -29.65
CA GLN A 746 50.89 -12.71 -30.86
C GLN A 746 51.92 -11.62 -30.57
N GLN A 747 51.85 -10.92 -29.43
CA GLN A 747 52.89 -9.97 -29.05
C GLN A 747 54.22 -10.66 -28.73
N MET A 748 54.19 -11.81 -28.06
CA MET A 748 55.39 -12.61 -27.77
C MET A 748 56.08 -13.13 -29.04
N LEU A 749 55.30 -13.49 -30.07
CA LEU A 749 55.84 -13.94 -31.35
C LEU A 749 56.46 -12.79 -32.16
N LEU A 750 55.83 -11.61 -32.13
CA LEU A 750 56.34 -10.42 -32.81
C LEU A 750 57.61 -9.87 -32.14
N GLN A 751 57.72 -10.00 -30.82
CA GLN A 751 58.94 -9.70 -30.06
C GLN A 751 60.09 -10.65 -30.46
N LYS A 752 59.81 -11.96 -30.54
CA LYS A 752 60.77 -12.98 -30.97
C LYS A 752 61.24 -12.81 -32.42
N GLU A 753 60.37 -12.33 -33.30
CA GLU A 753 60.74 -12.09 -34.70
C GLU A 753 61.63 -10.85 -34.86
N LYS A 754 61.38 -9.80 -34.06
CA LYS A 754 62.25 -8.61 -33.99
C LYS A 754 63.64 -8.93 -33.45
N GLU A 755 63.72 -9.77 -32.42
CA GLU A 755 65.00 -10.25 -31.85
C GLU A 755 65.79 -11.07 -32.89
N ARG A 756 65.10 -11.86 -33.73
CA ARG A 756 65.75 -12.66 -34.77
C ARG A 756 66.33 -11.83 -35.93
N LEU A 757 65.76 -10.66 -36.23
CA LEU A 757 66.19 -9.80 -37.35
C LEU A 757 67.27 -8.76 -37.00
N GLN A 758 67.55 -8.52 -35.71
CA GLN A 758 68.60 -7.59 -35.28
C GLN A 758 69.96 -8.24 -34.96
N GLY A 759 70.11 -9.55 -35.20
CA GLY A 759 71.41 -10.22 -35.31
C GLY A 759 72.36 -10.02 -34.12
N LEU A 760 71.98 -10.49 -32.94
CA LEU A 760 72.84 -10.83 -31.80
C LEU A 760 72.10 -11.79 -30.86
#